data_AF-E1JTM4-F1
#
_entry.id   AF-E1JTM4-F1
#
_cell.length_a   1.000
_cell.length_b   1.000
_cell.length_c   1.000
_cell.angle_alpha   90.00
_cell.angle_beta   90.00
_cell.angle_gamma   90.00
#
_symmetry.space_group_name_H-M   'P 1'
#
loop_
_entity.id
_entity.type
_entity.pdbx_description
1 polymer ?
#
loop_
_entity_poly.entity_id
_entity_poly.type
_entity_poly.pdbx_seq_one_letter_code
_entity_poly.pdbx_strand_id
1 'polypeptide(L)'
;MRVDRRRLITALVVLALLAGLFATRLWRIDAASLWEDDYLNLDRALMPLAGMAAVQKWQGPADTIFDFQPPLVYAAQHLALAIHQSSLAARLPSLLASLLTPLGLWLLGRRLFGPAVGLVATVLCTFLLYPLNYAQAIKTYALLLCLAVYSLWLIARAVAVGDRKSWIAYGGCALALLYTGYQGLPVFAAESLWAGVMLWRRRPAEGHAGLLRRLSPLLVTGAVVTAAYLPWLQAVFFVRDFLYDPAIRPWAGLDFTFAGKILRGFIGPDTDVPTAFVVAWCIALILGLGDGLRRRQWAETGLLALTAGTTSLALVSSHGLLRQILEARHGVTVFPSLVLWASCGVVVCGQIAIRALSRFRFGRQAGITAGALACLVLLWPSLVGYRDFYHRSMSLDREFFHWLDDVRGDADALEFQGYKRNTRRFAAGWYLPGRFGEAGTFAAPGYRRILVSDTFYTDAAARRPRPVGVPLGEFGALFTTTRVALVPAASRAPLVMDPGPDGIWCYKDDFRDRRFYADALSAANTTLDTELGMLRPARYSRPASATWAFEVPPGTTLSKLRLTVTAALFKQHPTVASDSELIVAAGANRDHMTDLGVIGQEAFPVKDGRPVTTSSPFFDEMGFYHGRCRKVAVDYAVPADLAASGRVYVRVSYQPGHKEGFLNLAGLAVTADLSGKAAALGAESPLAIQARHLLRNVRAVPWREVDDGTDVGLFAFAAPEFDGLAGLGLPVGTSEEGEAFRAAHPGLSPVAVLHDRAGTIALSVYDSTLTSPGIGLSAKTPERRIRGLPDFGKEPASLRLTGTISIPTLRLGATSLTIPVLAPAGSTLTLTPGGKGRITFVPDWTGPASRLTAPMSYARDVTPSKLERGALTCKVGCNCAFAYTFASALPITELRLRAFPLVYANPCRKCEPNRATVAVSTDGGKTYRPLVEETGGEECTWTPAGAYSYRRLRLDPPAKTVIVAFKLQQGEQAGFLSPSWNVDDMYIEADLDARALPPLHLSGPDLHVSLTNPERNDFALFLRPGPWPFSSRTAQPEF
;
A
#
# COMPACT_ATOMS: atom_id res chain seq x y z
N MET A 1 8.09 21.96 -54.28
CA MET A 1 8.52 20.61 -53.82
C MET A 1 7.34 19.65 -53.92
N ARG A 2 7.35 18.67 -54.84
CA ARG A 2 6.34 17.59 -54.85
C ARG A 2 6.72 16.59 -53.76
N VAL A 3 6.03 16.62 -52.61
CA VAL A 3 6.18 15.59 -51.59
C VAL A 3 5.71 14.27 -52.19
N ASP A 4 6.59 13.26 -52.23
CA ASP A 4 6.24 11.92 -52.68
C ASP A 4 5.10 11.37 -51.81
N ARG A 5 3.93 11.18 -52.43
CA ARG A 5 2.70 10.70 -51.78
C ARG A 5 2.93 9.44 -50.96
N ARG A 6 3.87 8.56 -51.38
CA ARG A 6 4.21 7.34 -50.63
C ARG A 6 4.96 7.65 -49.34
N ARG A 7 5.94 8.55 -49.38
CA ARG A 7 6.70 8.98 -48.20
C ARG A 7 5.79 9.68 -47.19
N LEU A 8 4.85 10.50 -47.66
CA LEU A 8 3.86 11.15 -46.80
C LEU A 8 2.96 10.13 -46.09
N ILE A 9 2.41 9.15 -46.82
CA ILE A 9 1.56 8.09 -46.22
C ILE A 9 2.36 7.28 -45.20
N THR A 10 3.60 6.89 -45.50
CA THR A 10 4.45 6.18 -44.55
C THR A 10 4.71 7.02 -43.29
N ALA A 11 5.02 8.31 -43.43
CA ALA A 11 5.21 9.21 -42.30
C ALA A 11 3.95 9.32 -41.44
N LEU A 12 2.78 9.48 -42.05
CA LEU A 12 1.50 9.54 -41.34
C LEU A 12 1.18 8.24 -40.59
N VAL A 13 1.45 7.07 -41.18
CA VAL A 13 1.25 5.78 -40.50
C VAL A 13 2.20 5.63 -39.31
N VAL A 14 3.47 6.01 -39.45
CA VAL A 14 4.43 5.99 -38.35
C VAL A 14 4.02 6.94 -37.24
N LEU A 15 3.62 8.17 -37.57
CA LEU A 15 3.13 9.15 -36.61
C LEU A 15 1.86 8.65 -35.89
N ALA A 16 0.93 8.03 -36.59
CA ALA A 16 -0.28 7.44 -36.00
C ALA A 16 0.05 6.29 -35.04
N LEU A 17 1.02 5.43 -35.40
CA LEU A 17 1.49 4.35 -34.52
C LEU A 17 2.20 4.89 -33.28
N LEU A 18 3.05 5.91 -33.44
CA LEU A 18 3.69 6.58 -32.31
C LEU A 18 2.65 7.25 -31.41
N ALA A 19 1.69 7.96 -31.99
CA ALA A 19 0.61 8.57 -31.24
C ALA A 19 -0.20 7.53 -30.45
N GLY A 20 -0.58 6.41 -31.08
CA GLY A 20 -1.26 5.31 -30.39
C GLY A 20 -0.40 4.66 -29.30
N LEU A 21 0.90 4.48 -29.56
CA LEU A 21 1.86 3.94 -28.59
C LEU A 21 1.96 4.81 -27.33
N PHE A 22 2.17 6.12 -27.50
CA PHE A 22 2.26 7.06 -26.39
C PHE A 22 0.92 7.25 -25.69
N ALA A 23 -0.17 7.41 -26.45
CA ALA A 23 -1.51 7.58 -25.89
C ALA A 23 -1.87 6.43 -24.97
N THR A 24 -1.66 5.17 -25.40
CA THR A 24 -2.00 4.01 -24.56
C THR A 24 -1.16 3.92 -23.29
N ARG A 25 0.15 4.16 -23.38
CA ARG A 25 1.03 3.94 -22.23
C ARG A 25 1.01 5.07 -21.21
N LEU A 26 0.77 6.31 -21.65
CA LEU A 26 0.74 7.49 -20.78
C LEU A 26 -0.66 7.80 -20.25
N TRP A 27 -1.72 7.35 -20.91
CA TRP A 27 -3.09 7.63 -20.48
C TRP A 27 -3.33 7.10 -19.07
N ARG A 28 -3.72 8.01 -18.17
CA ARG A 28 -4.05 7.72 -16.76
C ARG A 28 -2.97 6.96 -15.99
N ILE A 29 -1.69 7.09 -16.37
CA ILE A 29 -0.58 6.33 -15.76
C ILE A 29 -0.47 6.47 -14.24
N ASP A 30 -0.93 7.59 -13.65
CA ASP A 30 -0.91 7.82 -12.20
C ASP A 30 -2.30 7.86 -11.55
N ALA A 31 -3.33 7.38 -12.27
CA ALA A 31 -4.70 7.39 -11.76
C ALA A 31 -4.95 6.26 -10.76
N ALA A 32 -4.48 5.05 -11.04
CA ALA A 32 -4.72 3.88 -10.19
C ALA A 32 -3.88 3.92 -8.91
N SER A 33 -4.47 3.46 -7.80
CA SER A 33 -3.74 3.20 -6.56
C SER A 33 -2.69 2.11 -6.80
N LEU A 34 -1.59 2.16 -6.06
CA LEU A 34 -0.59 1.10 -6.06
C LEU A 34 -1.20 -0.16 -5.45
N TRP A 35 -0.82 -1.32 -5.98
CA TRP A 35 -1.21 -2.63 -5.46
C TRP A 35 -0.05 -3.25 -4.67
N GLU A 36 -0.33 -4.32 -3.93
CA GLU A 36 0.63 -5.02 -3.06
C GLU A 36 1.99 -5.22 -3.71
N ASP A 37 1.95 -5.70 -4.94
CA ASP A 37 3.08 -6.06 -5.76
C ASP A 37 3.97 -4.84 -6.11
N ASP A 38 3.38 -3.65 -6.24
CA ASP A 38 4.11 -2.40 -6.47
C ASP A 38 4.89 -2.00 -5.20
N TYR A 39 4.29 -2.13 -4.02
CA TYR A 39 4.97 -1.83 -2.74
C TYR A 39 6.15 -2.76 -2.51
N LEU A 40 6.06 -4.02 -2.93
CA LEU A 40 7.19 -4.95 -2.87
C LEU A 40 8.39 -4.44 -3.69
N ASN A 41 8.17 -3.80 -4.84
CA ASN A 41 9.28 -3.28 -5.64
C ASN A 41 9.78 -1.95 -5.08
N LEU A 42 8.86 -1.09 -4.63
CA LEU A 42 9.19 0.18 -3.98
C LEU A 42 10.03 -0.01 -2.72
N ASP A 43 9.68 -0.95 -1.85
CA ASP A 43 10.45 -1.26 -0.63
C ASP A 43 11.92 -1.51 -0.97
N ARG A 44 12.17 -2.31 -2.00
CA ARG A 44 13.53 -2.64 -2.46
C ARG A 44 14.21 -1.49 -3.19
N ALA A 45 13.45 -0.72 -3.97
CA ALA A 45 13.96 0.45 -4.67
C ALA A 45 14.32 1.59 -3.70
N LEU A 46 13.71 1.67 -2.52
CA LEU A 46 14.03 2.68 -1.49
C LEU A 46 15.21 2.30 -0.60
N MET A 47 15.64 1.02 -0.61
CA MET A 47 16.82 0.58 0.11
C MET A 47 18.12 1.14 -0.52
N PRO A 48 19.19 1.34 0.27
CA PRO A 48 20.53 1.53 -0.27
C PRO A 48 20.92 0.36 -1.20
N LEU A 49 21.55 0.65 -2.34
CA LEU A 49 21.84 -0.36 -3.38
C LEU A 49 22.57 -1.60 -2.87
N ALA A 50 23.55 -1.44 -1.96
CA ALA A 50 24.29 -2.56 -1.38
C ALA A 50 23.39 -3.44 -0.48
N GLY A 51 22.55 -2.81 0.35
CA GLY A 51 21.57 -3.50 1.19
C GLY A 51 20.53 -4.23 0.36
N MET A 52 20.00 -3.56 -0.68
CA MET A 52 19.06 -4.16 -1.64
C MET A 52 19.66 -5.40 -2.31
N ALA A 53 20.89 -5.31 -2.81
CA ALA A 53 21.56 -6.43 -3.46
C ALA A 53 21.80 -7.60 -2.48
N ALA A 54 22.19 -7.31 -1.23
CA ALA A 54 22.39 -8.33 -0.20
C ALA A 54 21.08 -9.04 0.18
N VAL A 55 20.02 -8.27 0.44
CA VAL A 55 18.68 -8.80 0.74
C VAL A 55 18.16 -9.63 -0.43
N GLN A 56 18.31 -9.15 -1.68
CA GLN A 56 17.81 -9.87 -2.85
C GLN A 56 18.59 -11.16 -3.16
N LYS A 57 19.86 -11.19 -2.79
CA LYS A 57 20.71 -12.37 -2.98
C LYS A 57 20.32 -13.51 -2.03
N TRP A 58 19.90 -13.18 -0.81
CA TRP A 58 19.65 -14.16 0.26
C TRP A 58 18.22 -14.15 0.79
N GLN A 59 17.33 -13.41 0.13
CA GLN A 59 15.93 -13.18 0.52
C GLN A 59 15.84 -12.84 2.01
N GLY A 60 16.66 -11.89 2.45
CA GLY A 60 16.68 -11.42 3.83
C GLY A 60 15.35 -10.79 4.27
N PRO A 61 15.14 -10.63 5.58
CA PRO A 61 14.03 -9.85 6.10
C PRO A 61 14.00 -8.46 5.46
N ALA A 62 12.83 -8.09 4.96
CA ALA A 62 12.58 -6.77 4.41
C ALA A 62 11.37 -6.14 5.11
N ASP A 63 11.06 -4.88 4.82
CA ASP A 63 9.98 -4.17 5.49
C ASP A 63 8.61 -4.58 4.97
N THR A 64 8.58 -5.19 3.79
CA THR A 64 7.47 -5.97 3.25
C THR A 64 7.86 -7.46 3.18
N ILE A 65 7.21 -8.28 2.34
CA ILE A 65 7.59 -9.68 2.14
C ILE A 65 8.60 -9.86 0.99
N PHE A 66 8.96 -11.11 0.67
CA PHE A 66 9.82 -11.51 -0.43
C PHE A 66 9.39 -10.98 -1.79
N ASP A 67 10.38 -10.59 -2.60
CA ASP A 67 10.25 -10.42 -4.05
C ASP A 67 11.50 -11.03 -4.69
N PHE A 68 11.33 -12.06 -5.52
CA PHE A 68 12.42 -12.94 -5.95
C PHE A 68 13.18 -12.46 -7.20
N GLN A 69 13.11 -11.17 -7.55
CA GLN A 69 13.80 -10.68 -8.75
C GLN A 69 15.27 -10.29 -8.48
N PRO A 70 16.17 -10.47 -9.47
CA PRO A 70 17.51 -9.89 -9.41
C PRO A 70 17.51 -8.34 -9.41
N PRO A 71 18.65 -7.69 -9.12
CA PRO A 71 18.69 -6.31 -8.62
C PRO A 71 18.47 -5.20 -9.66
N LEU A 72 18.52 -5.47 -10.97
CA LEU A 72 18.59 -4.39 -11.97
C LEU A 72 17.33 -3.53 -12.01
N VAL A 73 16.14 -4.13 -11.88
CA VAL A 73 14.88 -3.38 -11.91
C VAL A 73 14.78 -2.43 -10.71
N TYR A 74 15.15 -2.90 -9.51
CA TYR A 74 15.13 -2.07 -8.31
C TYR A 74 16.18 -0.96 -8.39
N ALA A 75 17.36 -1.23 -8.94
CA ALA A 75 18.37 -0.20 -9.16
C ALA A 75 17.90 0.88 -10.15
N ALA A 76 17.22 0.50 -11.24
CA ALA A 76 16.64 1.46 -12.18
C ALA A 76 15.54 2.32 -11.51
N GLN A 77 14.69 1.71 -10.68
CA GLN A 77 13.67 2.41 -9.91
C GLN A 77 14.27 3.32 -8.84
N HIS A 78 15.34 2.88 -8.15
CA HIS A 78 16.08 3.67 -7.17
C HIS A 78 16.61 4.97 -7.79
N LEU A 79 17.21 4.89 -8.98
CA LEU A 79 17.68 6.06 -9.71
C LEU A 79 16.53 6.99 -10.12
N ALA A 80 15.38 6.45 -10.54
CA ALA A 80 14.22 7.26 -10.88
C ALA A 80 13.63 7.97 -9.64
N LEU A 81 13.54 7.27 -8.52
CA LEU A 81 13.05 7.81 -7.24
C LEU A 81 14.00 8.84 -6.62
N ALA A 82 15.30 8.74 -6.91
CA ALA A 82 16.29 9.75 -6.50
C ALA A 82 16.07 11.11 -7.20
N ILE A 83 15.48 11.12 -8.40
CA ILE A 83 15.10 12.36 -9.11
C ILE A 83 13.82 12.94 -8.49
N HIS A 84 12.80 12.10 -8.28
CA HIS A 84 11.55 12.51 -7.67
C HIS A 84 10.86 11.30 -7.00
N GLN A 85 10.48 11.43 -5.72
CA GLN A 85 9.79 10.36 -5.00
C GLN A 85 8.28 10.37 -5.32
N SER A 86 7.91 9.78 -6.46
CA SER A 86 6.50 9.59 -6.84
C SER A 86 6.24 8.25 -7.51
N SER A 87 4.97 7.85 -7.54
CA SER A 87 4.51 6.67 -8.25
C SER A 87 4.83 6.74 -9.74
N LEU A 88 4.72 7.93 -10.36
CA LEU A 88 5.14 8.15 -11.75
C LEU A 88 6.63 7.86 -11.97
N ALA A 89 7.51 8.37 -11.09
CA ALA A 89 8.95 8.12 -11.20
C ALA A 89 9.26 6.62 -11.04
N ALA A 90 8.62 5.93 -10.09
CA ALA A 90 8.80 4.50 -9.90
C ALA A 90 8.31 3.65 -11.09
N ARG A 91 7.31 4.12 -11.85
CA ARG A 91 6.81 3.47 -13.08
C ARG A 91 7.70 3.73 -14.30
N LEU A 92 8.58 4.74 -14.26
CA LEU A 92 9.36 5.18 -15.41
C LEU A 92 10.19 4.06 -16.08
N PRO A 93 10.88 3.17 -15.35
CA PRO A 93 11.62 2.06 -15.97
C PRO A 93 10.71 1.14 -16.81
N SER A 94 9.53 0.78 -16.28
CA SER A 94 8.55 -0.05 -16.98
C SER A 94 7.96 0.67 -18.21
N LEU A 95 7.66 1.97 -18.05
CA LEU A 95 7.14 2.81 -19.13
C LEU A 95 8.13 2.87 -20.30
N LEU A 96 9.40 3.20 -20.02
CA LEU A 96 10.45 3.29 -21.05
C LEU A 96 10.66 1.95 -21.75
N ALA A 97 10.72 0.85 -20.99
CA ALA A 97 10.85 -0.48 -21.55
C ALA A 97 9.64 -0.84 -22.46
N SER A 98 8.43 -0.49 -22.05
CA SER A 98 7.21 -0.72 -22.84
C SER A 98 7.15 0.13 -24.12
N LEU A 99 7.68 1.36 -24.10
CA LEU A 99 7.81 2.21 -25.28
C LEU A 99 8.87 1.69 -26.26
N LEU A 100 9.95 1.07 -25.77
CA LEU A 100 11.04 0.54 -26.60
C LEU A 100 10.76 -0.86 -27.17
N THR A 101 9.86 -1.63 -26.56
CA THR A 101 9.56 -3.02 -26.95
C THR A 101 9.00 -3.15 -28.38
N PRO A 102 8.02 -2.35 -28.84
CA PRO A 102 7.51 -2.43 -30.21
C PRO A 102 8.59 -2.19 -31.26
N LEU A 103 9.53 -1.26 -31.02
CA LEU A 103 10.69 -1.04 -31.89
C LEU A 103 11.60 -2.28 -31.94
N GLY A 104 11.86 -2.92 -30.79
CA GLY A 104 12.61 -4.17 -30.72
C GLY A 104 11.93 -5.28 -31.54
N LEU A 105 10.61 -5.42 -31.46
CA LEU A 105 9.85 -6.42 -32.22
C LEU A 105 9.85 -6.12 -33.73
N TRP A 106 9.78 -4.85 -34.13
CA TRP A 106 9.97 -4.47 -35.53
C TRP A 106 11.34 -4.90 -36.05
N LEU A 107 12.40 -4.58 -35.30
CA LEU A 107 13.78 -4.90 -35.65
C LEU A 107 14.00 -6.42 -35.76
N LEU A 108 13.48 -7.18 -34.79
CA LEU A 108 13.55 -8.63 -34.74
C LEU A 108 12.75 -9.27 -35.88
N GLY A 109 11.46 -8.93 -36.01
CA GLY A 109 10.58 -9.49 -37.04
C GLY A 109 11.05 -9.13 -38.45
N ARG A 110 11.50 -7.89 -38.68
CA ARG A 110 12.10 -7.48 -39.96
C ARG A 110 13.30 -8.34 -40.34
N ARG A 111 14.12 -8.68 -39.36
CA ARG A 111 15.33 -9.48 -39.57
C ARG A 111 15.03 -10.95 -39.83
N LEU A 112 14.12 -11.54 -39.05
CA LEU A 112 13.83 -12.98 -39.11
C LEU A 112 12.87 -13.34 -40.26
N PHE A 113 11.80 -12.56 -40.46
CA PHE A 113 10.71 -12.94 -41.37
C PHE A 113 10.35 -11.85 -42.39
N GLY A 114 10.99 -10.68 -42.31
CA GLY A 114 10.81 -9.58 -43.26
C GLY A 114 9.97 -8.42 -42.71
N PRO A 115 9.96 -7.26 -43.42
CA PRO A 115 9.44 -6.00 -42.90
C PRO A 115 7.94 -6.02 -42.59
N ALA A 116 7.15 -6.80 -43.34
CA ALA A 116 5.71 -6.93 -43.09
C ALA A 116 5.42 -7.59 -41.73
N VAL A 117 6.15 -8.65 -41.40
CA VAL A 117 6.01 -9.35 -40.10
C VAL A 117 6.43 -8.42 -38.96
N GLY A 118 7.55 -7.71 -39.11
CA GLY A 118 7.99 -6.72 -38.13
C GLY A 118 6.94 -5.62 -37.89
N LEU A 119 6.30 -5.12 -38.94
CA LEU A 119 5.24 -4.12 -38.81
C LEU A 119 4.02 -4.68 -38.09
N VAL A 120 3.53 -5.87 -38.46
CA VAL A 120 2.38 -6.50 -37.78
C VAL A 120 2.70 -6.77 -36.30
N ALA A 121 3.90 -7.26 -35.98
CA ALA A 121 4.32 -7.48 -34.60
C ALA A 121 4.34 -6.18 -33.77
N THR A 122 4.74 -5.07 -34.40
CA THR A 122 4.71 -3.74 -33.78
C THR A 122 3.27 -3.32 -33.46
N VAL A 123 2.35 -3.49 -34.42
CA VAL A 123 0.93 -3.18 -34.25
C VAL A 123 0.33 -4.04 -33.13
N LEU A 124 0.56 -5.36 -33.15
CA LEU A 124 0.09 -6.26 -32.10
C LEU A 124 0.61 -5.85 -30.72
N CYS A 125 1.92 -5.64 -30.55
CA CYS A 125 2.49 -5.25 -29.26
C CYS A 125 2.05 -3.85 -28.79
N THR A 126 1.80 -2.94 -29.72
CA THR A 126 1.31 -1.59 -29.38
C THR A 126 -0.07 -1.64 -28.77
N PHE A 127 -0.96 -2.46 -29.34
CA PHE A 127 -2.39 -2.46 -28.99
C PHE A 127 -2.87 -3.62 -28.11
N LEU A 128 -2.07 -4.66 -27.89
CA LEU A 128 -2.41 -5.73 -26.95
C LEU A 128 -2.41 -5.23 -25.50
N LEU A 129 -3.41 -5.65 -24.72
CA LEU A 129 -3.51 -5.30 -23.30
C LEU A 129 -2.42 -5.96 -22.44
N TYR A 130 -1.90 -7.13 -22.82
CA TYR A 130 -0.85 -7.83 -22.05
C TYR A 130 0.42 -6.99 -21.82
N PRO A 131 1.15 -6.50 -22.85
CA PRO A 131 2.33 -5.66 -22.64
C PRO A 131 1.97 -4.29 -22.07
N LEU A 132 0.73 -3.82 -22.27
CA LEU A 132 0.24 -2.57 -21.72
C LEU A 132 0.01 -2.65 -20.20
N ASN A 133 -0.48 -3.80 -19.70
CA ASN A 133 -0.71 -4.04 -18.29
C ASN A 133 0.55 -3.80 -17.43
N TYR A 134 1.71 -4.16 -17.97
CA TYR A 134 2.98 -3.97 -17.28
C TYR A 134 3.66 -2.63 -17.59
N ALA A 135 3.14 -1.85 -18.54
CA ALA A 135 3.70 -0.53 -18.89
C ALA A 135 3.56 0.48 -17.74
N GLN A 136 2.51 0.33 -16.94
CA GLN A 136 2.16 1.23 -15.83
C GLN A 136 2.37 0.59 -14.44
N ALA A 137 2.97 -0.60 -14.38
CA ALA A 137 3.23 -1.31 -13.13
C ALA A 137 4.66 -1.02 -12.61
N ILE A 138 4.84 -1.01 -11.30
CA ILE A 138 6.17 -0.92 -10.66
C ILE A 138 6.70 -2.36 -10.53
N LYS A 139 7.06 -2.97 -11.67
CA LYS A 139 7.42 -4.40 -11.76
C LYS A 139 8.48 -4.69 -12.82
N THR A 140 9.11 -5.87 -12.70
CA THR A 140 10.16 -6.35 -13.61
C THR A 140 9.70 -6.64 -15.05
N TYR A 141 8.43 -7.02 -15.26
CA TYR A 141 7.99 -7.69 -16.49
C TYR A 141 8.21 -6.88 -17.78
N ALA A 142 7.98 -5.57 -17.75
CA ALA A 142 8.16 -4.71 -18.93
C ALA A 142 9.63 -4.61 -19.35
N LEU A 143 10.54 -4.43 -18.38
CA LEU A 143 11.98 -4.39 -18.63
C LEU A 143 12.50 -5.75 -19.12
N LEU A 144 12.05 -6.82 -18.48
CA LEU A 144 12.41 -8.19 -18.85
C LEU A 144 12.00 -8.53 -20.29
N LEU A 145 10.76 -8.16 -20.68
CA LEU A 145 10.28 -8.33 -22.05
C LEU A 145 11.13 -7.55 -23.05
N CYS A 146 11.39 -6.28 -22.76
CA CYS A 146 12.19 -5.41 -23.63
C CYS A 146 13.57 -6.02 -23.87
N LEU A 147 14.28 -6.38 -22.80
CA LEU A 147 15.61 -6.98 -22.88
C LEU A 147 15.58 -8.33 -23.61
N ALA A 148 14.55 -9.16 -23.43
CA ALA A 148 14.43 -10.44 -24.14
C ALA A 148 14.28 -10.23 -25.65
N VAL A 149 13.47 -9.25 -26.07
CA VAL A 149 13.29 -8.90 -27.49
C VAL A 149 14.59 -8.37 -28.10
N TYR A 150 15.27 -7.45 -27.42
CA TYR A 150 16.54 -6.90 -27.91
C TYR A 150 17.66 -7.93 -27.89
N SER A 151 17.70 -8.84 -26.91
CA SER A 151 18.65 -9.95 -26.85
C SER A 151 18.51 -10.86 -28.08
N LEU A 152 17.29 -11.29 -28.39
CA LEU A 152 16.95 -12.06 -29.59
C LEU A 152 17.38 -11.35 -30.89
N TRP A 153 17.13 -10.04 -30.99
CA TRP A 153 17.53 -9.26 -32.16
C TRP A 153 19.05 -9.14 -32.28
N LEU A 154 19.74 -8.86 -31.17
CA LEU A 154 21.17 -8.67 -31.10
C LEU A 154 21.94 -9.96 -31.37
N ILE A 155 21.48 -11.12 -30.86
CA ILE A 155 22.14 -12.40 -31.18
C ILE A 155 21.97 -12.76 -32.65
N ALA A 156 20.77 -12.59 -33.20
CA ALA A 156 20.54 -12.81 -34.62
C ALA A 156 21.39 -11.85 -35.47
N ARG A 157 21.61 -10.61 -34.98
CA ARG A 157 22.51 -9.63 -35.59
C ARG A 157 23.98 -10.05 -35.53
N ALA A 158 24.47 -10.39 -34.34
CA ALA A 158 25.84 -10.75 -34.08
C ALA A 158 26.25 -12.00 -34.87
N VAL A 159 25.39 -13.01 -34.91
CA VAL A 159 25.63 -14.21 -35.73
C VAL A 159 25.72 -13.82 -37.20
N ALA A 160 24.81 -12.99 -37.75
CA ALA A 160 24.85 -12.72 -39.18
C ALA A 160 25.92 -11.72 -39.65
N VAL A 161 26.20 -10.66 -38.89
CA VAL A 161 27.22 -9.66 -39.24
C VAL A 161 28.63 -10.11 -38.84
N GLY A 162 28.76 -10.76 -37.68
CA GLY A 162 30.05 -11.26 -37.18
C GLY A 162 30.99 -10.20 -36.60
N ASP A 163 30.56 -8.94 -36.43
CA ASP A 163 31.40 -7.86 -35.93
C ASP A 163 31.44 -7.77 -34.39
N ARG A 164 32.57 -7.30 -33.85
CA ARG A 164 32.78 -7.18 -32.39
C ARG A 164 31.71 -6.33 -31.70
N LYS A 165 31.22 -5.27 -32.35
CA LYS A 165 30.22 -4.36 -31.77
C LYS A 165 28.90 -5.07 -31.51
N SER A 166 28.43 -5.92 -32.42
CA SER A 166 27.19 -6.67 -32.22
C SER A 166 27.31 -7.70 -31.09
N TRP A 167 28.46 -8.35 -30.95
CA TRP A 167 28.72 -9.28 -29.85
C TRP A 167 28.81 -8.58 -28.49
N ILE A 168 29.45 -7.41 -28.41
CA ILE A 168 29.48 -6.59 -27.18
C ILE A 168 28.06 -6.14 -26.80
N ALA A 169 27.30 -5.62 -27.77
CA ALA A 169 25.92 -5.20 -27.53
C ALA A 169 25.04 -6.37 -27.06
N TYR A 170 25.18 -7.55 -27.69
CA TYR A 170 24.51 -8.76 -27.25
C TYR A 170 24.90 -9.14 -25.82
N GLY A 171 26.20 -9.22 -25.51
CA GLY A 171 26.69 -9.56 -24.18
C GLY A 171 26.18 -8.62 -23.08
N GLY A 172 26.18 -7.31 -23.34
CA GLY A 172 25.62 -6.32 -22.42
C GLY A 172 24.11 -6.49 -22.20
N CYS A 173 23.34 -6.72 -23.29
CA CYS A 173 21.90 -6.94 -23.20
C CYS A 173 21.56 -8.26 -22.50
N ALA A 174 22.29 -9.34 -22.79
CA ALA A 174 22.13 -10.63 -22.14
C ALA A 174 22.45 -10.54 -20.65
N LEU A 175 23.53 -9.83 -20.28
CA LEU A 175 23.87 -9.61 -18.87
C LEU A 175 22.77 -8.82 -18.14
N ALA A 176 22.27 -7.74 -18.75
CA ALA A 176 21.16 -6.98 -18.21
C ALA A 176 19.89 -7.84 -18.06
N LEU A 177 19.62 -8.73 -19.02
CA LEU A 177 18.52 -9.68 -18.97
C LEU A 177 18.64 -10.62 -17.76
N LEU A 178 19.82 -11.20 -17.51
CA LEU A 178 20.10 -12.07 -16.36
C LEU A 178 19.92 -11.35 -15.02
N TYR A 179 20.29 -10.06 -14.96
CA TYR A 179 20.13 -9.21 -13.78
C TYR A 179 18.74 -8.57 -13.64
N THR A 180 17.82 -8.83 -14.57
CA THR A 180 16.42 -8.37 -14.49
C THR A 180 15.48 -9.46 -14.00
N GLY A 181 15.69 -10.70 -14.44
CA GLY A 181 14.85 -11.83 -14.07
C GLY A 181 15.55 -13.17 -14.31
N TYR A 182 15.31 -14.14 -13.42
CA TYR A 182 15.91 -15.49 -13.54
C TYR A 182 15.50 -16.23 -14.82
N GLN A 183 14.41 -15.81 -15.47
CA GLN A 183 13.99 -16.28 -16.80
C GLN A 183 15.03 -15.97 -17.89
N GLY A 184 15.93 -15.00 -17.66
CA GLY A 184 17.02 -14.70 -18.58
C GLY A 184 18.00 -15.85 -18.75
N LEU A 185 18.19 -16.71 -17.74
CA LEU A 185 19.13 -17.85 -17.80
C LEU A 185 18.76 -18.85 -18.91
N PRO A 186 17.54 -19.41 -18.96
CA PRO A 186 17.15 -20.29 -20.06
C PRO A 186 17.14 -19.56 -21.41
N VAL A 187 16.78 -18.26 -21.47
CA VAL A 187 16.86 -17.47 -22.71
C VAL A 187 18.30 -17.41 -23.23
N PHE A 188 19.25 -17.01 -22.38
CA PHE A 188 20.66 -16.91 -22.74
C PHE A 188 21.26 -18.25 -23.17
N ALA A 189 20.90 -19.34 -22.48
CA ALA A 189 21.32 -20.69 -22.84
C ALA A 189 20.78 -21.11 -24.22
N ALA A 190 19.51 -20.84 -24.49
CA ALA A 190 18.87 -21.10 -25.78
C ALA A 190 19.50 -20.29 -26.93
N GLU A 191 19.70 -18.99 -26.73
CA GLU A 191 20.34 -18.11 -27.71
C GLU A 191 21.78 -18.54 -28.01
N SER A 192 22.54 -18.91 -26.97
CA SER A 192 23.92 -19.40 -27.09
C SER A 192 23.99 -20.73 -27.85
N LEU A 193 23.09 -21.67 -27.54
CA LEU A 193 22.98 -22.94 -28.25
C LEU A 193 22.63 -22.72 -29.72
N TRP A 194 21.62 -21.89 -30.00
CA TRP A 194 21.24 -21.54 -31.37
C TRP A 194 22.41 -20.91 -32.14
N ALA A 195 23.08 -19.92 -31.54
CA ALA A 195 24.21 -19.24 -32.15
C ALA A 195 25.37 -20.21 -32.42
N GLY A 196 25.67 -21.11 -31.49
CA GLY A 196 26.67 -22.16 -31.65
C GLY A 196 26.37 -23.06 -32.84
N VAL A 197 25.13 -23.54 -32.96
CA VAL A 197 24.69 -24.36 -34.11
C VAL A 197 24.79 -23.58 -35.42
N MET A 198 24.39 -22.31 -35.44
CA MET A 198 24.46 -21.47 -36.65
C MET A 198 25.91 -21.21 -37.08
N LEU A 199 26.80 -20.90 -36.13
CA LEU A 199 28.22 -20.67 -36.40
C LEU A 199 28.95 -21.95 -36.83
N TRP A 200 28.56 -23.10 -36.28
CA TRP A 200 29.08 -24.41 -36.67
C TRP A 200 28.68 -24.78 -38.11
N ARG A 201 27.42 -24.51 -38.50
CA ARG A 201 26.91 -24.81 -39.85
C ARG A 201 27.41 -23.85 -40.94
N ARG A 202 28.01 -22.70 -40.58
CA ARG A 202 28.58 -21.77 -41.57
C ARG A 202 29.77 -22.39 -42.26
N ARG A 203 29.70 -22.50 -43.60
CA ARG A 203 30.83 -22.93 -44.42
C ARG A 203 31.95 -21.89 -44.35
N PRO A 204 33.24 -22.30 -44.28
CA PRO A 204 34.34 -21.35 -44.34
C PRO A 204 34.27 -20.55 -45.64
N ALA A 205 34.37 -19.22 -45.54
CA ALA A 205 34.79 -18.42 -46.67
C ALA A 205 36.27 -18.73 -46.93
N GLU A 206 36.64 -18.94 -48.18
CA GLU A 206 37.98 -19.31 -48.69
C GLU A 206 39.11 -18.95 -47.71
N GLY A 207 39.58 -19.95 -46.95
CA GLY A 207 40.52 -19.76 -45.85
C GLY A 207 40.24 -20.69 -44.66
N HIS A 208 41.28 -21.36 -44.18
CA HIS A 208 41.28 -22.36 -43.10
C HIS A 208 40.97 -21.80 -41.70
N ALA A 209 40.08 -20.81 -41.55
CA ALA A 209 39.65 -20.37 -40.22
C ALA A 209 38.96 -21.55 -39.51
N GLY A 210 39.70 -22.17 -38.58
CA GLY A 210 39.25 -23.31 -37.80
C GLY A 210 37.97 -23.02 -37.02
N LEU A 211 37.20 -24.05 -36.70
CA LEU A 211 35.92 -23.96 -35.99
C LEU A 211 36.02 -23.08 -34.73
N LEU A 212 37.12 -23.20 -33.98
CA LEU A 212 37.39 -22.41 -32.78
C LEU A 212 37.40 -20.89 -33.04
N ARG A 213 37.97 -20.43 -34.15
CA ARG A 213 38.00 -18.99 -34.50
C ARG A 213 36.63 -18.44 -34.87
N ARG A 214 35.71 -19.30 -35.36
CA ARG A 214 34.32 -18.92 -35.65
C ARG A 214 33.47 -18.85 -34.39
N LEU A 215 33.73 -19.75 -33.44
CA LEU A 215 33.04 -19.78 -32.15
C LEU A 215 33.62 -18.79 -31.13
N SER A 216 34.85 -18.29 -31.32
CA SER A 216 35.52 -17.44 -30.34
C SER A 216 34.72 -16.20 -29.92
N PRO A 217 33.97 -15.48 -30.79
CA PRO A 217 33.17 -14.35 -30.32
C PRO A 217 32.06 -14.77 -29.35
N LEU A 218 31.40 -15.91 -29.62
CA LEU A 218 30.38 -16.48 -28.74
C LEU A 218 31.00 -16.95 -27.43
N LEU A 219 32.14 -17.67 -27.48
CA LEU A 219 32.83 -18.18 -26.30
C LEU A 219 33.36 -17.05 -25.40
N VAL A 220 33.94 -16.01 -25.98
CA VAL A 220 34.43 -14.84 -25.23
C VAL A 220 33.25 -14.08 -24.63
N THR A 221 32.20 -13.83 -25.40
CA THR A 221 31.00 -13.14 -24.89
C THR A 221 30.35 -13.96 -23.77
N GLY A 222 30.21 -15.27 -23.97
CA GLY A 222 29.69 -16.19 -22.97
C GLY A 222 30.52 -16.21 -21.70
N ALA A 223 31.85 -16.32 -21.81
CA ALA A 223 32.75 -16.28 -20.67
C ALA A 223 32.64 -14.97 -19.89
N VAL A 224 32.55 -13.83 -20.57
CA VAL A 224 32.39 -12.51 -19.92
C VAL A 224 31.04 -12.41 -19.21
N VAL A 225 29.93 -12.80 -19.86
CA VAL A 225 28.59 -12.77 -19.26
C VAL A 225 28.52 -13.70 -18.06
N THR A 226 29.02 -14.93 -18.19
CA THR A 226 29.06 -15.90 -17.10
C THR A 226 29.94 -15.42 -15.95
N ALA A 227 31.13 -14.87 -16.22
CA ALA A 227 32.01 -14.33 -15.18
C ALA A 227 31.36 -13.14 -14.45
N ALA A 228 30.69 -12.25 -15.18
CA ALA A 228 29.97 -11.13 -14.59
C ALA A 228 28.76 -11.57 -13.76
N TYR A 229 28.05 -12.64 -14.16
CA TYR A 229 26.90 -13.17 -13.43
C TYR A 229 27.27 -14.15 -12.29
N LEU A 230 28.49 -14.68 -12.30
CA LEU A 230 28.95 -15.68 -11.33
C LEU A 230 28.72 -15.27 -9.85
N PRO A 231 28.97 -14.00 -9.44
CA PRO A 231 28.67 -13.58 -8.06
C PRO A 231 27.19 -13.68 -7.68
N TRP A 232 26.28 -13.61 -8.66
CA TRP A 232 24.83 -13.72 -8.46
C TRP A 232 24.31 -15.16 -8.57
N LEU A 233 25.07 -16.09 -9.14
CA LEU A 233 24.64 -17.48 -9.33
C LEU A 233 24.20 -18.16 -8.03
N GLN A 234 24.82 -17.81 -6.90
CA GLN A 234 24.42 -18.29 -5.57
C GLN A 234 22.99 -17.90 -5.17
N ALA A 235 22.49 -16.75 -5.63
CA ALA A 235 21.09 -16.34 -5.38
C ALA A 235 20.11 -17.27 -6.10
N VAL A 236 20.46 -17.75 -7.29
CA VAL A 236 19.64 -18.71 -8.05
C VAL A 236 19.48 -20.02 -7.26
N PHE A 237 20.59 -20.55 -6.74
CA PHE A 237 20.56 -21.77 -5.92
C PHE A 237 19.83 -21.55 -4.60
N PHE A 238 20.04 -20.39 -3.97
CA PHE A 238 19.32 -20.02 -2.76
C PHE A 238 17.80 -20.01 -2.99
N VAL A 239 17.31 -19.30 -4.02
CA VAL A 239 15.87 -19.22 -4.33
C VAL A 239 15.30 -20.58 -4.71
N ARG A 240 16.04 -21.40 -5.47
CA ARG A 240 15.65 -22.78 -5.79
C ARG A 240 15.43 -23.58 -4.52
N ASP A 241 16.39 -23.56 -3.60
CA ASP A 241 16.36 -24.39 -2.39
C ASP A 241 15.39 -23.85 -1.34
N PHE A 242 15.20 -22.53 -1.27
CA PHE A 242 14.18 -21.89 -0.44
C PHE A 242 12.75 -22.25 -0.89
N LEU A 243 12.48 -22.22 -2.19
CA LEU A 243 11.14 -22.49 -2.74
C LEU A 243 10.86 -23.98 -2.97
N TYR A 244 11.85 -24.86 -2.81
CA TYR A 244 11.71 -26.27 -3.12
C TYR A 244 10.69 -26.96 -2.20
N ASP A 245 9.67 -27.58 -2.80
CA ASP A 245 8.71 -28.43 -2.11
C ASP A 245 8.59 -29.79 -2.83
N PRO A 246 9.02 -30.90 -2.19
CA PRO A 246 8.95 -32.23 -2.79
C PRO A 246 7.51 -32.72 -3.02
N ALA A 247 6.49 -32.12 -2.37
CA ALA A 247 5.10 -32.47 -2.58
C ALA A 247 4.55 -31.99 -3.95
N ILE A 248 5.21 -31.00 -4.56
CA ILE A 248 4.79 -30.44 -5.84
C ILE A 248 5.18 -31.39 -6.97
N ARG A 249 4.17 -31.81 -7.76
CA ARG A 249 4.34 -32.59 -8.98
C ARG A 249 4.38 -31.66 -10.20
N PRO A 250 5.54 -31.40 -10.85
CA PRO A 250 5.67 -30.33 -11.84
C PRO A 250 4.78 -30.48 -13.09
N TRP A 251 4.52 -31.73 -13.47
CA TRP A 251 3.74 -32.09 -14.65
C TRP A 251 2.22 -32.14 -14.40
N ALA A 252 1.79 -32.07 -13.15
CA ALA A 252 0.37 -32.11 -12.82
C ALA A 252 -0.34 -30.81 -13.27
N GLY A 253 -1.57 -30.95 -13.77
CA GLY A 253 -2.38 -29.81 -14.22
C GLY A 253 -1.95 -29.19 -15.55
N LEU A 254 -1.05 -29.84 -16.31
CA LEU A 254 -0.69 -29.44 -17.67
C LEU A 254 -1.67 -30.05 -18.67
N ASP A 255 -2.78 -29.36 -18.91
CA ASP A 255 -3.81 -29.75 -19.86
C ASP A 255 -4.16 -28.60 -20.82
N PHE A 256 -5.16 -28.82 -21.69
CA PHE A 256 -5.64 -27.78 -22.60
C PHE A 256 -6.28 -26.59 -21.86
N THR A 257 -6.78 -26.79 -20.64
CA THR A 257 -7.32 -25.72 -19.79
C THR A 257 -6.20 -24.78 -19.35
N PHE A 258 -5.07 -25.33 -18.88
CA PHE A 258 -3.87 -24.57 -18.53
C PHE A 258 -3.32 -23.83 -19.76
N ALA A 259 -3.16 -24.52 -20.89
CA ALA A 259 -2.68 -23.88 -22.13
C ALA A 259 -3.60 -22.73 -22.56
N GLY A 260 -4.93 -22.94 -22.48
CA GLY A 260 -5.93 -21.92 -22.74
C GLY A 260 -5.84 -20.74 -21.77
N LYS A 261 -5.67 -20.98 -20.46
CA LYS A 261 -5.47 -19.94 -19.43
C LYS A 261 -4.26 -19.07 -19.76
N ILE A 262 -3.12 -19.69 -20.08
CA ILE A 262 -1.88 -18.98 -20.40
C ILE A 262 -2.04 -18.15 -21.68
N LEU A 263 -2.62 -18.72 -22.74
CA LEU A 263 -2.83 -17.99 -24.00
C LEU A 263 -3.81 -16.82 -23.83
N ARG A 264 -4.91 -16.99 -23.08
CA ARG A 264 -5.83 -15.89 -22.75
C ARG A 264 -5.11 -14.75 -22.03
N GLY A 265 -4.25 -15.08 -21.06
CA GLY A 265 -3.44 -14.10 -20.34
C GLY A 265 -2.48 -13.30 -21.22
N PHE A 266 -1.99 -13.85 -22.35
CA PHE A 266 -1.18 -13.10 -23.33
C PHE A 266 -2.01 -12.17 -24.25
N ILE A 267 -3.33 -12.38 -24.31
CA ILE A 267 -4.24 -11.57 -25.12
C ILE A 267 -4.83 -10.43 -24.29
N GLY A 268 -5.25 -10.71 -23.05
CA GLY A 268 -5.86 -9.73 -22.15
C GLY A 268 -5.55 -10.04 -20.68
N PRO A 269 -5.74 -9.05 -19.79
CA PRO A 269 -5.40 -9.18 -18.38
C PRO A 269 -6.38 -10.08 -17.61
N ASP A 270 -7.58 -10.30 -18.15
CA ASP A 270 -8.64 -11.13 -17.55
C ASP A 270 -8.87 -12.42 -18.34
N THR A 271 -9.37 -13.46 -17.69
CA THR A 271 -9.62 -14.78 -18.30
C THR A 271 -10.85 -14.81 -19.23
N ASP A 272 -11.54 -13.69 -19.40
CA ASP A 272 -12.83 -13.61 -20.09
C ASP A 272 -12.72 -13.47 -21.61
N VAL A 273 -11.51 -13.62 -22.17
CA VAL A 273 -11.30 -13.64 -23.62
C VAL A 273 -12.11 -14.80 -24.23
N PRO A 274 -13.06 -14.50 -25.15
CA PRO A 274 -13.90 -15.54 -25.74
C PRO A 274 -13.08 -16.58 -26.51
N THR A 275 -13.48 -17.85 -26.42
CA THR A 275 -12.76 -18.99 -27.01
C THR A 275 -12.51 -18.83 -28.51
N ALA A 276 -13.41 -18.18 -29.26
CA ALA A 276 -13.23 -17.92 -30.69
C ALA A 276 -11.95 -17.12 -30.99
N PHE A 277 -11.59 -16.14 -30.16
CA PHE A 277 -10.36 -15.36 -30.33
C PHE A 277 -9.11 -16.15 -29.96
N VAL A 278 -9.21 -17.01 -28.94
CA VAL A 278 -8.14 -17.97 -28.61
C VAL A 278 -7.88 -18.91 -29.80
N VAL A 279 -8.94 -19.42 -30.42
CA VAL A 279 -8.85 -20.24 -31.64
C VAL A 279 -8.24 -19.44 -32.80
N ALA A 280 -8.62 -18.18 -33.00
CA ALA A 280 -8.02 -17.31 -34.01
C ALA A 280 -6.51 -17.12 -33.80
N TRP A 281 -6.08 -16.91 -32.55
CA TRP A 281 -4.67 -16.87 -32.17
C TRP A 281 -3.96 -18.20 -32.48
N CYS A 282 -4.55 -19.34 -32.13
CA CYS A 282 -4.01 -20.65 -32.47
C CYS A 282 -3.87 -20.85 -33.99
N ILE A 283 -4.88 -20.46 -34.78
CA ILE A 283 -4.83 -20.54 -36.25
C ILE A 283 -3.69 -19.66 -36.79
N ALA A 284 -3.56 -18.42 -36.33
CA ALA A 284 -2.48 -17.54 -36.75
C ALA A 284 -1.10 -18.10 -36.42
N LEU A 285 -0.93 -18.67 -35.21
CA LEU A 285 0.32 -19.35 -34.80
C LEU A 285 0.64 -20.54 -35.70
N ILE A 286 -0.34 -21.41 -35.96
CA ILE A 286 -0.17 -22.62 -36.81
C ILE A 286 0.19 -22.21 -38.25
N LEU A 287 -0.51 -21.22 -38.82
CA LEU A 287 -0.23 -20.72 -40.16
C LEU A 287 1.17 -20.09 -40.25
N GLY A 288 1.56 -19.31 -39.25
CA GLY A 288 2.87 -18.68 -39.20
C GLY A 288 4.02 -19.68 -39.06
N LEU A 289 3.87 -20.65 -38.16
CA LEU A 289 4.79 -21.77 -38.00
C LEU A 289 4.88 -22.58 -39.30
N GLY A 290 3.75 -22.98 -39.87
CA GLY A 290 3.68 -23.72 -41.12
C GLY A 290 4.35 -22.99 -42.29
N ASP A 291 4.18 -21.67 -42.41
CA ASP A 291 4.85 -20.88 -43.44
C ASP A 291 6.37 -20.79 -43.23
N GLY A 292 6.82 -20.64 -41.98
CA GLY A 292 8.24 -20.68 -41.63
C GLY A 292 8.90 -22.01 -42.03
N LEU A 293 8.26 -23.13 -41.70
CA LEU A 293 8.71 -24.47 -42.09
C LEU A 293 8.71 -24.63 -43.61
N ARG A 294 7.64 -24.20 -44.29
CA ARG A 294 7.49 -24.25 -45.76
C ARG A 294 8.56 -23.43 -46.49
N ARG A 295 8.90 -22.25 -45.96
CA ARG A 295 9.95 -21.36 -46.50
C ARG A 295 11.36 -21.77 -46.10
N ARG A 296 11.52 -22.88 -45.36
CA ARG A 296 12.79 -23.38 -44.85
C ARG A 296 13.51 -22.39 -43.91
N GLN A 297 12.75 -21.57 -43.18
CA GLN A 297 13.25 -20.64 -42.16
C GLN A 297 13.48 -21.36 -40.83
N TRP A 298 14.22 -22.48 -40.89
CA TRP A 298 14.46 -23.38 -39.76
C TRP A 298 15.31 -22.72 -38.68
N ALA A 299 16.27 -21.88 -39.08
CA ALA A 299 17.13 -21.17 -38.14
C ALA A 299 16.32 -20.16 -37.34
N GLU A 300 15.52 -19.34 -38.01
CA GLU A 300 14.72 -18.28 -37.41
C GLU A 300 13.62 -18.85 -36.51
N THR A 301 12.92 -19.88 -37.00
CA THR A 301 11.90 -20.60 -36.21
C THR A 301 12.54 -21.34 -35.04
N GLY A 302 13.71 -21.94 -35.24
CA GLY A 302 14.47 -22.64 -34.21
C GLY A 302 14.92 -21.72 -33.07
N LEU A 303 15.33 -20.47 -33.37
CA LEU A 303 15.68 -19.49 -32.34
C LEU A 303 14.47 -19.22 -31.42
N LEU A 304 13.33 -18.87 -32.00
CA LEU A 304 12.10 -18.55 -31.26
C LEU A 304 11.53 -19.75 -30.50
N ALA A 305 11.60 -20.95 -31.09
CA ALA A 305 11.11 -22.18 -30.47
C ALA A 305 12.01 -22.62 -29.32
N LEU A 306 13.33 -22.52 -29.48
CA LEU A 306 14.27 -22.91 -28.44
C LEU A 306 14.18 -21.97 -27.24
N THR A 307 14.08 -20.66 -27.44
CA THR A 307 13.90 -19.71 -26.33
C THR A 307 12.57 -19.91 -25.62
N ALA A 308 11.45 -19.95 -26.35
CA ALA A 308 10.13 -20.15 -25.74
C ALA A 308 10.01 -21.52 -25.05
N GLY A 309 10.55 -22.57 -25.67
CA GLY A 309 10.51 -23.94 -25.16
C GLY A 309 11.33 -24.10 -23.89
N THR A 310 12.58 -23.61 -23.86
CA THR A 310 13.44 -23.71 -22.67
C THR A 310 12.91 -22.89 -21.49
N THR A 311 12.38 -21.69 -21.72
CA THR A 311 11.77 -20.88 -20.65
C THR A 311 10.50 -21.54 -20.12
N SER A 312 9.64 -22.04 -21.00
CA SER A 312 8.41 -22.75 -20.60
C SER A 312 8.73 -24.02 -19.81
N LEU A 313 9.72 -24.79 -20.29
CA LEU A 313 10.17 -26.00 -19.62
C LEU A 313 10.73 -25.69 -18.23
N ALA A 314 11.58 -24.66 -18.09
CA ALA A 314 12.14 -24.26 -16.80
C ALA A 314 11.08 -23.83 -15.78
N LEU A 315 10.04 -23.13 -16.22
CA LEU A 315 8.92 -22.72 -15.34
C LEU A 315 8.07 -23.93 -14.92
N VAL A 316 7.70 -24.75 -15.90
CA VAL A 316 6.76 -25.86 -15.72
C VAL A 316 7.39 -27.03 -14.95
N SER A 317 8.68 -27.31 -15.16
CA SER A 317 9.42 -28.38 -14.48
C SER A 317 9.86 -28.01 -13.05
N SER A 318 9.58 -26.79 -12.59
CA SER A 318 9.97 -26.35 -11.25
C SER A 318 9.18 -27.09 -10.15
N HIS A 319 9.89 -27.50 -9.10
CA HIS A 319 9.33 -27.99 -7.84
C HIS A 319 9.10 -26.85 -6.82
N GLY A 320 8.90 -25.63 -7.31
CA GLY A 320 8.81 -24.43 -6.45
C GLY A 320 7.40 -24.23 -5.89
N LEU A 321 7.29 -23.75 -4.65
CA LEU A 321 6.01 -23.35 -4.01
C LEU A 321 5.15 -22.41 -4.87
N LEU A 322 5.78 -21.61 -5.73
CA LEU A 322 5.11 -20.69 -6.64
C LEU A 322 4.53 -21.34 -7.91
N ARG A 323 4.71 -22.66 -8.11
CA ARG A 323 4.27 -23.38 -9.32
C ARG A 323 2.75 -23.35 -9.52
N GLN A 324 1.99 -23.28 -8.44
CA GLN A 324 0.52 -23.29 -8.45
C GLN A 324 -0.06 -21.95 -8.93
N ILE A 325 0.67 -20.85 -8.74
CA ILE A 325 0.25 -19.49 -9.14
C ILE A 325 0.79 -19.09 -10.52
N LEU A 326 1.23 -20.06 -11.34
CA LEU A 326 1.70 -19.75 -12.69
C LEU A 326 0.60 -19.13 -13.55
N GLU A 327 1.02 -18.12 -14.31
CA GLU A 327 0.21 -17.22 -15.12
C GLU A 327 1.06 -16.72 -16.29
N ALA A 328 0.42 -16.13 -17.31
CA ALA A 328 1.11 -15.61 -18.49
C ALA A 328 2.22 -14.60 -18.17
N ARG A 329 2.11 -13.84 -17.07
CA ARG A 329 3.13 -12.89 -16.59
C ARG A 329 4.46 -13.55 -16.26
N HIS A 330 4.43 -14.78 -15.76
CA HIS A 330 5.63 -15.56 -15.44
C HIS A 330 6.30 -16.09 -16.71
N GLY A 331 5.59 -16.17 -17.84
CA GLY A 331 6.09 -16.58 -19.14
C GLY A 331 6.43 -15.42 -20.07
N VAL A 332 6.73 -14.22 -19.58
CA VAL A 332 6.87 -13.01 -20.41
C VAL A 332 7.88 -13.15 -21.55
N THR A 333 8.94 -13.94 -21.36
CA THR A 333 9.96 -14.24 -22.39
C THR A 333 9.43 -15.09 -23.56
N VAL A 334 8.24 -15.69 -23.43
CA VAL A 334 7.56 -16.46 -24.50
C VAL A 334 6.80 -15.53 -25.46
N PHE A 335 6.42 -14.33 -25.00
CA PHE A 335 5.63 -13.37 -25.77
C PHE A 335 6.22 -13.03 -27.16
N PRO A 336 7.54 -12.79 -27.32
CA PRO A 336 8.11 -12.45 -28.64
C PRO A 336 7.87 -13.55 -29.68
N SER A 337 8.00 -14.83 -29.29
CA SER A 337 7.76 -15.97 -30.19
C SER A 337 6.29 -16.06 -30.59
N LEU A 338 5.37 -15.90 -29.63
CA LEU A 338 3.93 -15.90 -29.89
C LEU A 338 3.53 -14.78 -30.87
N VAL A 339 3.95 -13.54 -30.60
CA VAL A 339 3.59 -12.39 -31.44
C VAL A 339 4.19 -12.50 -32.83
N LEU A 340 5.44 -12.95 -32.98
CA LEU A 340 6.09 -13.07 -34.28
C LEU A 340 5.47 -14.17 -35.14
N TRP A 341 5.17 -15.34 -34.58
CA TRP A 341 4.50 -16.39 -35.34
C TRP A 341 3.06 -16.02 -35.70
N ALA A 342 2.30 -15.40 -34.80
CA ALA A 342 0.98 -14.87 -35.13
C ALA A 342 1.06 -13.81 -36.24
N SER A 343 2.07 -12.95 -36.20
CA SER A 343 2.34 -11.94 -37.25
C SER A 343 2.67 -12.58 -38.61
N CYS A 344 3.44 -13.68 -38.63
CA CYS A 344 3.64 -14.48 -39.83
C CYS A 344 2.31 -15.03 -40.36
N GLY A 345 1.46 -15.57 -39.50
CA GLY A 345 0.12 -16.06 -39.87
C GLY A 345 -0.76 -14.98 -40.50
N VAL A 346 -0.78 -13.78 -39.92
CA VAL A 346 -1.50 -12.61 -40.49
C VAL A 346 -0.98 -12.27 -41.90
N VAL A 347 0.35 -12.28 -42.09
CA VAL A 347 0.96 -12.02 -43.40
C VAL A 347 0.59 -13.14 -44.41
N VAL A 348 0.52 -14.39 -43.97
CA VAL A 348 0.08 -15.54 -44.78
C VAL A 348 -1.37 -15.38 -45.23
N CYS A 349 -2.29 -14.98 -44.34
CA CYS A 349 -3.69 -14.70 -44.71
C CYS A 349 -3.78 -13.65 -45.83
N GLY A 350 -3.01 -12.56 -45.73
CA GLY A 350 -2.93 -11.55 -46.79
C GLY A 350 -2.39 -12.12 -48.10
N GLN A 351 -1.34 -12.95 -48.06
CA GLN A 351 -0.77 -13.59 -49.25
C GLN A 351 -1.73 -14.58 -49.91
N ILE A 352 -2.51 -15.34 -49.13
CA ILE A 352 -3.53 -16.25 -49.65
C ILE A 352 -4.60 -15.45 -50.42
N ALA A 353 -5.07 -14.33 -49.85
CA ALA A 353 -6.02 -13.45 -50.52
C ALA A 353 -5.45 -12.84 -51.82
N ILE A 354 -4.18 -12.41 -51.83
CA ILE A 354 -3.50 -11.94 -53.06
C ILE A 354 -3.50 -13.01 -54.14
N ARG A 355 -3.18 -14.26 -53.79
CA ARG A 355 -3.14 -15.37 -54.75
C ARG A 355 -4.53 -15.70 -55.28
N ALA A 356 -5.53 -15.80 -54.41
CA ALA A 356 -6.91 -16.10 -54.77
C ALA A 356 -7.52 -15.03 -55.71
N LEU A 357 -7.12 -13.77 -55.54
CA LEU A 357 -7.63 -12.64 -56.31
C LEU A 357 -6.61 -12.08 -57.32
N SER A 358 -5.57 -12.85 -57.65
CA SER A 358 -4.46 -12.42 -58.51
C SER A 358 -4.91 -12.01 -59.93
N ARG A 359 -6.04 -12.56 -60.40
CA ARG A 359 -6.68 -12.19 -61.68
C ARG A 359 -7.30 -10.79 -61.71
N PHE A 360 -7.46 -10.14 -60.56
CA PHE A 360 -8.11 -8.83 -60.45
C PHE A 360 -7.11 -7.71 -60.17
N ARG A 361 -7.30 -6.53 -60.76
CA ARG A 361 -6.45 -5.34 -60.55
C ARG A 361 -6.36 -4.90 -59.09
N PHE A 362 -7.34 -5.27 -58.26
CA PHE A 362 -7.39 -4.95 -56.82
C PHE A 362 -6.84 -6.06 -55.92
N GLY A 363 -6.30 -7.18 -56.45
CA GLY A 363 -5.84 -8.32 -55.64
C GLY A 363 -4.81 -7.96 -54.56
N ARG A 364 -3.91 -7.00 -54.85
CA ARG A 364 -2.95 -6.48 -53.85
C ARG A 364 -3.64 -5.70 -52.72
N GLN A 365 -4.63 -4.88 -53.03
CA GLN A 365 -5.40 -4.13 -52.02
C GLN A 365 -6.22 -5.10 -51.16
N ALA A 366 -6.90 -6.06 -51.78
CA ALA A 366 -7.66 -7.10 -51.07
C ALA A 366 -6.76 -7.92 -50.11
N GLY A 367 -5.53 -8.22 -50.50
CA GLY A 367 -4.54 -8.85 -49.63
C GLY A 367 -4.16 -8.05 -48.39
N ILE A 368 -3.90 -6.74 -48.58
CA ILE A 368 -3.59 -5.84 -47.47
C ILE A 368 -4.80 -5.75 -46.53
N THR A 369 -6.01 -5.62 -47.08
CA THR A 369 -7.26 -5.59 -46.30
C THR A 369 -7.47 -6.90 -45.53
N ALA A 370 -7.27 -8.06 -46.15
CA ALA A 370 -7.39 -9.36 -45.47
C ALA A 370 -6.39 -9.51 -44.31
N GLY A 371 -5.14 -9.08 -44.51
CA GLY A 371 -4.15 -9.05 -43.44
C GLY A 371 -4.52 -8.08 -42.31
N ALA A 372 -5.01 -6.88 -42.65
CA ALA A 372 -5.47 -5.91 -41.67
C ALA A 372 -6.67 -6.44 -40.86
N LEU A 373 -7.64 -7.08 -41.51
CA LEU A 373 -8.78 -7.72 -40.85
C LEU A 373 -8.35 -8.86 -39.93
N ALA A 374 -7.43 -9.72 -40.37
CA ALA A 374 -6.88 -10.78 -39.52
C ALA A 374 -6.16 -10.19 -38.28
N CYS A 375 -5.39 -9.12 -38.46
CA CYS A 375 -4.75 -8.41 -37.35
C CYS A 375 -5.79 -7.81 -36.38
N LEU A 376 -6.86 -7.21 -36.90
CA LEU A 376 -7.96 -6.65 -36.10
C LEU A 376 -8.69 -7.74 -35.32
N VAL A 377 -8.94 -8.91 -35.91
CA VAL A 377 -9.53 -10.06 -35.20
C VAL A 377 -8.68 -10.48 -34.00
N LEU A 378 -7.34 -10.55 -34.16
CA LEU A 378 -6.45 -10.90 -33.05
C LEU A 378 -6.41 -9.83 -31.94
N LEU A 379 -6.59 -8.56 -32.30
CA LEU A 379 -6.59 -7.42 -31.38
C LEU A 379 -7.94 -7.13 -30.74
N TRP A 380 -9.03 -7.62 -31.32
CA TRP A 380 -10.40 -7.24 -30.95
C TRP A 380 -10.68 -7.34 -29.44
N PRO A 381 -10.33 -8.43 -28.74
CA PRO A 381 -10.55 -8.53 -27.29
C PRO A 381 -9.80 -7.44 -26.50
N SER A 382 -8.57 -7.12 -26.92
CA SER A 382 -7.80 -6.04 -26.30
C SER A 382 -8.46 -4.69 -26.56
N LEU A 383 -8.82 -4.38 -27.82
CA LEU A 383 -9.36 -3.07 -28.19
C LEU A 383 -10.68 -2.75 -27.48
N VAL A 384 -11.56 -3.75 -27.31
CA VAL A 384 -12.83 -3.57 -26.59
C VAL A 384 -12.59 -3.42 -25.08
N GLY A 385 -11.57 -4.09 -24.52
CA GLY A 385 -11.26 -4.04 -23.08
C GLY A 385 -10.52 -2.79 -22.59
N TYR A 386 -10.20 -1.80 -23.44
CA TYR A 386 -9.43 -0.62 -23.02
C TYR A 386 -10.16 0.23 -21.98
N ARG A 387 -11.49 0.37 -22.12
CA ARG A 387 -12.31 1.12 -21.17
C ARG A 387 -12.15 0.52 -19.77
N ASP A 388 -12.38 -0.78 -19.66
CA ASP A 388 -12.30 -1.48 -18.37
C ASP A 388 -10.86 -1.44 -17.82
N PHE A 389 -9.86 -1.62 -18.69
CA PHE A 389 -8.45 -1.55 -18.32
C PHE A 389 -8.04 -0.22 -17.65
N TYR A 390 -8.47 0.93 -18.16
CA TYR A 390 -8.08 2.22 -17.57
C TYR A 390 -8.98 2.68 -16.42
N HIS A 391 -10.14 2.05 -16.24
CA HIS A 391 -11.06 2.36 -15.15
C HIS A 391 -10.92 1.42 -13.95
N ARG A 392 -10.31 0.23 -14.13
CA ARG A 392 -10.05 -0.67 -13.02
C ARG A 392 -9.02 -0.09 -12.05
N SER A 393 -9.22 -0.38 -10.77
CA SER A 393 -8.19 -0.26 -9.74
C SER A 393 -8.01 -1.63 -9.13
N MET A 394 -6.75 -2.07 -8.98
CA MET A 394 -6.48 -3.33 -8.28
C MET A 394 -6.59 -3.13 -6.77
N SER A 395 -6.32 -1.93 -6.27
CA SER A 395 -6.27 -1.56 -4.85
C SER A 395 -7.17 -0.36 -4.56
N LEU A 396 -7.61 -0.24 -3.31
CA LEU A 396 -8.23 0.96 -2.74
C LEU A 396 -7.39 1.54 -1.59
N ASP A 397 -6.09 1.25 -1.57
CA ASP A 397 -5.19 1.58 -0.46
C ASP A 397 -5.02 3.08 -0.30
N ARG A 398 -4.78 3.80 -1.39
CA ARG A 398 -4.68 5.27 -1.37
C ARG A 398 -5.92 5.86 -0.72
N GLU A 399 -7.07 5.48 -1.26
CA GLU A 399 -8.38 5.87 -0.79
C GLU A 399 -8.60 5.53 0.70
N PHE A 400 -8.19 4.34 1.13
CA PHE A 400 -8.25 3.90 2.52
C PHE A 400 -7.40 4.74 3.46
N PHE A 401 -6.15 5.01 3.10
CA PHE A 401 -5.28 5.82 3.94
C PHE A 401 -5.79 7.27 4.03
N HIS A 402 -6.35 7.83 2.97
CA HIS A 402 -7.02 9.14 3.07
C HIS A 402 -8.22 9.11 4.02
N TRP A 403 -9.04 8.06 3.97
CA TRP A 403 -10.12 7.88 4.94
C TRP A 403 -9.55 7.81 6.37
N LEU A 404 -8.45 7.10 6.62
CA LEU A 404 -7.79 7.08 7.94
C LEU A 404 -7.29 8.46 8.39
N ASP A 405 -6.74 9.28 7.48
CA ASP A 405 -6.31 10.66 7.80
C ASP A 405 -7.50 11.54 8.20
N ASP A 406 -8.65 11.35 7.55
CA ASP A 406 -9.91 12.06 7.83
C ASP A 406 -10.59 11.59 9.12
N VAL A 407 -10.55 10.28 9.40
CA VAL A 407 -11.26 9.69 10.53
C VAL A 407 -10.68 10.20 11.85
N ARG A 408 -11.45 11.11 12.44
CA ARG A 408 -11.41 11.58 13.84
C ARG A 408 -10.11 12.17 14.37
N GLY A 409 -9.11 12.48 13.54
CA GLY A 409 -8.09 13.52 13.80
C GLY A 409 -7.20 13.41 15.06
N ASP A 410 -7.42 12.44 15.95
CA ASP A 410 -6.91 12.39 17.32
C ASP A 410 -6.03 11.17 17.60
N ALA A 411 -5.68 10.42 16.56
CA ALA A 411 -4.81 9.26 16.67
C ALA A 411 -3.33 9.64 16.54
N ASP A 412 -2.52 9.13 17.47
CA ASP A 412 -1.08 9.31 17.52
C ASP A 412 -0.34 8.30 16.63
N ALA A 413 -0.88 7.09 16.53
CA ALA A 413 -0.22 5.98 15.86
C ALA A 413 -1.17 5.07 15.09
N LEU A 414 -0.62 4.30 14.16
CA LEU A 414 -1.34 3.34 13.31
C LEU A 414 -0.70 1.95 13.40
N GLU A 415 -1.55 0.93 13.55
CA GLU A 415 -1.19 -0.47 13.67
C GLU A 415 -2.01 -1.31 12.68
N PHE A 416 -1.36 -2.29 12.05
CA PHE A 416 -1.98 -3.18 11.07
C PHE A 416 -1.97 -4.62 11.58
N GLN A 417 -3.11 -5.30 11.46
CA GLN A 417 -3.31 -6.70 11.81
C GLN A 417 -3.89 -7.47 10.62
N GLY A 418 -3.74 -8.80 10.64
CA GLY A 418 -4.22 -9.68 9.58
C GLY A 418 -3.42 -9.61 8.28
N TYR A 419 -4.14 -9.59 7.17
CA TYR A 419 -3.67 -9.80 5.81
C TYR A 419 -2.67 -8.74 5.38
N LYS A 420 -1.46 -9.19 4.99
CA LYS A 420 -0.40 -8.34 4.43
C LYS A 420 -0.04 -7.12 5.29
N ARG A 421 -0.12 -7.27 6.62
CA ARG A 421 0.08 -6.20 7.61
C ARG A 421 1.36 -5.38 7.43
N ASN A 422 2.47 -6.00 7.03
CA ASN A 422 3.73 -5.29 6.78
C ASN A 422 3.66 -4.45 5.49
N THR A 423 3.13 -5.03 4.41
CA THR A 423 2.89 -4.31 3.13
C THR A 423 1.94 -3.13 3.33
N ARG A 424 0.87 -3.31 4.11
CA ARG A 424 -0.09 -2.23 4.45
C ARG A 424 0.56 -1.11 5.24
N ARG A 425 1.44 -1.45 6.21
CA ARG A 425 2.25 -0.46 6.93
C ARG A 425 3.14 0.35 6.00
N PHE A 426 3.87 -0.34 5.10
CA PHE A 426 4.71 0.33 4.11
C PHE A 426 3.89 1.28 3.22
N ALA A 427 2.73 0.80 2.73
CA ALA A 427 1.82 1.59 1.90
C ALA A 427 1.27 2.83 2.64
N ALA A 428 0.93 2.71 3.92
CA ALA A 428 0.51 3.85 4.74
C ALA A 428 1.63 4.89 4.87
N GLY A 429 2.88 4.46 5.07
CA GLY A 429 4.05 5.34 5.11
C GLY A 429 4.33 6.04 3.77
N TRP A 430 3.95 5.42 2.65
CA TRP A 430 4.05 6.00 1.31
C TRP A 430 3.00 7.09 1.06
N TYR A 431 1.73 6.82 1.40
CA TYR A 431 0.63 7.76 1.14
C TYR A 431 0.46 8.84 2.20
N LEU A 432 0.85 8.56 3.45
CA LEU A 432 0.72 9.47 4.59
C LEU A 432 2.06 9.63 5.34
N PRO A 433 3.12 10.12 4.66
CA PRO A 433 4.44 10.21 5.26
C PRO A 433 4.42 11.10 6.51
N GLY A 434 4.80 10.52 7.64
CA GLY A 434 4.88 11.23 8.94
C GLY A 434 3.52 11.58 9.58
N ARG A 435 2.39 11.12 9.02
CA ARG A 435 1.06 11.43 9.56
C ARG A 435 0.78 10.73 10.89
N PHE A 436 1.11 9.44 10.96
CA PHE A 436 0.94 8.58 12.12
C PHE A 436 2.29 8.08 12.59
N GLY A 437 2.50 8.03 13.90
CA GLY A 437 3.58 7.25 14.48
C GLY A 437 3.35 5.75 14.31
N GLU A 438 4.39 4.96 14.58
CA GLU A 438 4.24 3.52 14.72
C GLU A 438 3.83 3.21 16.17
N ALA A 439 2.84 2.34 16.36
CA ALA A 439 2.30 2.03 17.69
C ALA A 439 3.38 1.57 18.70
N GLY A 440 4.34 0.77 18.26
CA GLY A 440 5.49 0.33 19.06
C GLY A 440 6.73 1.21 18.95
N THR A 441 6.57 2.50 18.64
CA THR A 441 7.66 3.48 18.67
C THR A 441 7.29 4.65 19.59
N PHE A 442 7.94 4.71 20.76
CA PHE A 442 7.73 5.73 21.79
C PHE A 442 8.95 5.84 22.71
N ALA A 443 9.40 7.08 22.96
CA ALA A 443 10.61 7.35 23.74
C ALA A 443 10.40 7.35 25.26
N ALA A 444 9.16 7.46 25.72
CA ALA A 444 8.81 7.53 27.14
C ALA A 444 7.38 7.02 27.40
N PRO A 445 7.05 6.68 28.66
CA PRO A 445 5.69 6.38 29.09
C PRO A 445 4.73 7.53 28.80
N GLY A 446 3.49 7.21 28.43
CA GLY A 446 2.47 8.21 28.14
C GLY A 446 1.10 7.60 27.88
N TYR A 447 0.15 8.46 27.51
CA TYR A 447 -1.13 8.08 26.92
C TYR A 447 -1.09 8.27 25.41
N ARG A 448 -1.55 7.29 24.65
CA ARG A 448 -1.62 7.34 23.18
C ARG A 448 -2.92 6.75 22.68
N ARG A 449 -3.43 7.28 21.57
CA ARG A 449 -4.56 6.73 20.82
C ARG A 449 -4.03 6.06 19.56
N ILE A 450 -4.27 4.76 19.44
CA ILE A 450 -3.74 3.92 18.37
C ILE A 450 -4.90 3.52 17.46
N LEU A 451 -4.83 3.88 16.18
CA LEU A 451 -5.69 3.30 15.16
C LEU A 451 -5.23 1.87 14.89
N VAL A 452 -6.12 0.90 15.11
CA VAL A 452 -5.89 -0.49 14.76
C VAL A 452 -6.72 -0.81 13.53
N SER A 453 -6.04 -1.10 12.42
CA SER A 453 -6.62 -1.59 11.18
C SER A 453 -6.43 -3.09 11.08
N ASP A 454 -7.52 -3.84 11.18
CA ASP A 454 -7.55 -5.28 11.05
C ASP A 454 -8.16 -5.69 9.71
N THR A 455 -7.34 -6.20 8.78
CA THR A 455 -7.78 -6.62 7.44
C THR A 455 -7.68 -8.14 7.32
N PHE A 456 -8.70 -8.83 6.83
CA PHE A 456 -8.73 -10.29 6.77
C PHE A 456 -9.65 -10.78 5.64
N TYR A 457 -9.53 -12.05 5.25
CA TYR A 457 -10.42 -12.66 4.26
C TYR A 457 -11.89 -12.58 4.69
N THR A 458 -12.79 -12.18 3.77
CA THR A 458 -14.19 -11.89 4.11
C THR A 458 -14.93 -13.05 4.77
N ASP A 459 -14.61 -14.29 4.38
CA ASP A 459 -15.18 -15.52 4.95
C ASP A 459 -14.72 -15.80 6.40
N ALA A 460 -13.62 -15.20 6.84
CA ALA A 460 -13.13 -15.31 8.21
C ALA A 460 -13.85 -14.38 9.22
N ALA A 461 -14.71 -13.47 8.74
CA ALA A 461 -15.32 -12.41 9.55
C ALA A 461 -16.08 -12.90 10.79
N ALA A 462 -16.74 -14.06 10.70
CA ALA A 462 -17.53 -14.63 11.79
C ALA A 462 -16.69 -15.25 12.92
N ARG A 463 -15.45 -15.64 12.62
CA ARG A 463 -14.55 -16.34 13.58
C ARG A 463 -13.48 -15.41 14.15
N ARG A 464 -13.27 -14.25 13.53
CA ARG A 464 -12.22 -13.31 13.92
C ARG A 464 -12.72 -12.32 14.98
N PRO A 465 -12.06 -12.23 16.16
CA PRO A 465 -12.40 -11.27 17.21
C PRO A 465 -12.41 -9.83 16.68
N ARG A 466 -13.28 -8.99 17.22
CA ARG A 466 -13.24 -7.55 16.91
C ARG A 466 -12.14 -6.86 17.73
N PRO A 467 -11.43 -5.86 17.17
CA PRO A 467 -10.49 -5.05 17.94
C PRO A 467 -11.17 -4.44 19.18
N VAL A 468 -10.49 -4.50 20.33
CA VAL A 468 -10.97 -3.93 21.60
C VAL A 468 -10.71 -2.42 21.58
N GLY A 469 -11.77 -1.61 21.49
CA GLY A 469 -11.68 -0.16 21.43
C GLY A 469 -12.96 0.46 20.87
N VAL A 470 -12.91 1.75 20.51
CA VAL A 470 -14.05 2.43 19.87
C VAL A 470 -14.07 2.08 18.38
N PRO A 471 -15.11 1.38 17.89
CA PRO A 471 -15.21 1.04 16.47
C PRO A 471 -15.40 2.33 15.65
N LEU A 472 -14.58 2.49 14.62
CA LEU A 472 -14.63 3.65 13.71
C LEU A 472 -15.21 3.30 12.35
N GLY A 473 -14.95 2.10 11.85
CA GLY A 473 -15.48 1.64 10.57
C GLY A 473 -15.26 0.15 10.33
N GLU A 474 -16.12 -0.45 9.51
CA GLU A 474 -15.96 -1.80 8.98
C GLU A 474 -16.38 -1.78 7.51
N PHE A 475 -15.54 -2.32 6.63
CA PHE A 475 -15.81 -2.30 5.19
C PHE A 475 -15.21 -3.50 4.45
N GLY A 476 -15.87 -3.91 3.37
CA GLY A 476 -15.40 -4.97 2.47
C GLY A 476 -14.81 -4.39 1.18
N ALA A 477 -13.68 -4.92 0.74
CA ALA A 477 -13.07 -4.62 -0.55
C ALA A 477 -12.53 -5.91 -1.20
N LEU A 478 -12.98 -6.20 -2.42
CA LEU A 478 -12.66 -7.43 -3.14
C LEU A 478 -12.98 -8.68 -2.29
N PHE A 479 -11.95 -9.43 -1.87
CA PHE A 479 -12.04 -10.65 -1.06
C PHE A 479 -11.69 -10.42 0.42
N THR A 480 -11.53 -9.17 0.85
CA THR A 480 -11.14 -8.81 2.21
C THR A 480 -12.18 -7.94 2.91
N THR A 481 -12.24 -8.05 4.23
CA THR A 481 -12.93 -7.14 5.14
C THR A 481 -11.89 -6.45 6.01
N THR A 482 -12.04 -5.13 6.20
CA THR A 482 -11.21 -4.32 7.09
C THR A 482 -12.07 -3.72 8.21
N ARG A 483 -11.63 -3.86 9.45
CA ARG A 483 -12.21 -3.23 10.64
C ARG A 483 -11.21 -2.24 11.21
N VAL A 484 -11.67 -1.04 11.54
CA VAL A 484 -10.84 0.02 12.13
C VAL A 484 -11.43 0.43 13.47
N ALA A 485 -10.58 0.47 14.50
CA ALA A 485 -10.94 0.92 15.84
C ALA A 485 -9.89 1.87 16.40
N LEU A 486 -10.33 2.80 17.25
CA LEU A 486 -9.45 3.64 18.07
C LEU A 486 -9.23 2.95 19.41
N VAL A 487 -7.98 2.65 19.73
CA VAL A 487 -7.61 1.88 20.91
C VAL A 487 -6.69 2.71 21.81
N PRO A 488 -7.05 2.97 23.06
CA PRO A 488 -6.19 3.68 23.98
C PRO A 488 -5.01 2.81 24.43
N ALA A 489 -3.88 3.46 24.70
CA ALA A 489 -2.69 2.87 25.27
C ALA A 489 -2.15 3.78 26.37
N ALA A 490 -2.47 3.44 27.62
CA ALA A 490 -2.06 4.15 28.81
C ALA A 490 -0.90 3.43 29.50
N SER A 491 0.24 4.10 29.65
CA SER A 491 1.42 3.51 30.26
C SER A 491 1.37 3.53 31.79
N ARG A 492 1.62 2.37 32.40
CA ARG A 492 1.88 2.23 33.83
C ARG A 492 3.37 2.04 34.15
N ALA A 493 4.27 2.09 33.17
CA ALA A 493 5.71 1.96 33.41
C ALA A 493 6.26 3.15 34.24
N PRO A 494 7.26 2.95 35.13
CA PRO A 494 7.88 1.67 35.50
C PRO A 494 6.93 0.78 36.31
N LEU A 495 7.16 -0.53 36.24
CA LEU A 495 6.39 -1.54 36.96
C LEU A 495 6.95 -1.69 38.37
N VAL A 496 6.10 -1.53 39.39
CA VAL A 496 6.50 -1.71 40.79
C VAL A 496 6.42 -3.20 41.15
N MET A 497 7.48 -3.73 41.76
CA MET A 497 7.52 -5.11 42.21
C MET A 497 6.71 -5.25 43.50
N ASP A 498 5.52 -5.83 43.45
CA ASP A 498 4.69 -6.12 44.64
C ASP A 498 4.79 -7.62 44.99
N PRO A 499 5.74 -8.04 45.85
CA PRO A 499 5.97 -9.46 46.11
C PRO A 499 4.81 -10.14 46.84
N GLY A 500 4.66 -11.42 46.55
CA GLY A 500 3.79 -12.31 47.32
C GLY A 500 4.28 -12.50 48.77
N PRO A 501 3.52 -13.23 49.61
CA PRO A 501 3.96 -13.61 50.95
C PRO A 501 5.27 -14.43 50.98
N ASP A 502 5.61 -15.06 49.87
CA ASP A 502 6.84 -15.82 49.63
C ASP A 502 8.05 -14.94 49.26
N GLY A 503 7.87 -13.62 49.13
CA GLY A 503 8.92 -12.69 48.71
C GLY A 503 9.14 -12.65 47.20
N ILE A 504 8.40 -13.45 46.43
CA ILE A 504 8.61 -13.58 44.98
C ILE A 504 7.66 -12.65 44.23
N TRP A 505 8.20 -11.95 43.24
CA TRP A 505 7.43 -11.18 42.26
C TRP A 505 7.69 -11.71 40.85
N CYS A 506 6.62 -11.81 40.06
CA CYS A 506 6.68 -12.36 38.71
C CYS A 506 6.00 -11.43 37.71
N TYR A 507 6.69 -11.18 36.59
CA TYR A 507 6.16 -10.56 35.40
C TYR A 507 6.27 -11.51 34.22
N LYS A 508 5.25 -11.54 33.37
CA LYS A 508 5.24 -12.32 32.14
C LYS A 508 4.43 -11.59 31.09
N ASP A 509 4.98 -11.46 29.89
CA ASP A 509 4.30 -10.98 28.70
C ASP A 509 4.53 -12.00 27.56
N ASP A 510 3.45 -12.51 26.99
CA ASP A 510 3.46 -13.40 25.82
C ASP A 510 2.96 -12.70 24.55
N PHE A 511 2.74 -11.38 24.63
CA PHE A 511 2.37 -10.50 23.54
C PHE A 511 1.04 -10.83 22.85
N ARG A 512 0.15 -11.59 23.50
CA ARG A 512 -1.19 -11.91 22.98
C ARG A 512 -2.23 -10.86 23.30
N ASP A 513 -1.95 -10.02 24.28
CA ASP A 513 -2.76 -8.86 24.65
C ASP A 513 -1.95 -7.57 24.45
N ARG A 514 -2.60 -6.43 24.71
CA ARG A 514 -2.01 -5.10 24.49
C ARG A 514 -1.19 -4.59 25.69
N ARG A 515 -0.87 -5.44 26.67
CA ARG A 515 -0.13 -5.03 27.88
C ARG A 515 1.23 -4.44 27.58
N PHE A 516 1.87 -4.87 26.49
CA PHE A 516 3.15 -4.30 26.04
C PHE A 516 3.10 -2.77 25.98
N TYR A 517 2.02 -2.20 25.45
CA TYR A 517 1.86 -0.75 25.34
C TYR A 517 1.65 -0.05 26.69
N ALA A 518 1.21 -0.78 27.71
CA ALA A 518 1.07 -0.29 29.09
C ALA A 518 2.37 -0.46 29.89
N ASP A 519 3.09 -1.57 29.68
CA ASP A 519 4.15 -2.06 30.55
C ASP A 519 5.56 -1.65 30.10
N ALA A 520 5.79 -1.47 28.80
CA ALA A 520 7.08 -1.05 28.30
C ALA A 520 7.34 0.43 28.62
N LEU A 521 8.58 0.74 29.04
CA LEU A 521 9.03 2.10 29.31
C LEU A 521 9.24 2.89 28.01
N SER A 522 9.85 2.24 27.02
CA SER A 522 10.12 2.80 25.71
C SER A 522 10.28 1.69 24.68
N ALA A 523 9.95 1.98 23.43
CA ALA A 523 10.21 1.08 22.32
C ALA A 523 10.55 1.87 21.05
N ALA A 524 11.29 1.25 20.15
CA ALA A 524 11.67 1.84 18.87
C ALA A 524 11.55 0.78 17.77
N ASN A 525 10.87 1.13 16.68
CA ASN A 525 10.67 0.28 15.50
C ASN A 525 10.09 -1.09 15.88
N THR A 526 9.13 -1.15 16.82
CA THR A 526 8.45 -2.39 17.19
C THR A 526 6.99 -2.39 16.78
N THR A 527 6.42 -3.57 16.62
CA THR A 527 4.98 -3.78 16.45
C THR A 527 4.55 -4.99 17.25
N LEU A 528 3.43 -4.85 17.93
CA LEU A 528 2.79 -5.96 18.61
C LEU A 528 1.98 -6.78 17.60
N ASP A 529 2.08 -8.10 17.69
CA ASP A 529 1.32 -9.03 16.87
C ASP A 529 0.55 -10.00 17.78
N THR A 530 -0.64 -9.57 18.17
CA THR A 530 -1.49 -10.30 19.14
C THR A 530 -1.99 -11.64 18.62
N GLU A 531 -2.07 -11.81 17.29
CA GLU A 531 -2.47 -13.09 16.68
C GLU A 531 -1.39 -14.16 16.84
N LEU A 532 -0.12 -13.76 16.72
CA LEU A 532 1.01 -14.68 16.85
C LEU A 532 1.56 -14.77 18.28
N GLY A 533 1.24 -13.79 19.14
CA GLY A 533 1.86 -13.63 20.45
C GLY A 533 3.34 -13.28 20.29
N MET A 534 3.63 -12.20 19.56
CA MET A 534 5.00 -11.77 19.30
C MET A 534 5.11 -10.25 19.26
N LEU A 535 6.22 -9.72 19.76
CA LEU A 535 6.72 -8.40 19.47
C LEU A 535 7.74 -8.50 18.32
N ARG A 536 7.45 -7.82 17.21
CA ARG A 536 8.22 -7.89 15.97
C ARG A 536 8.87 -6.54 15.66
N PRO A 537 9.96 -6.50 14.90
CA PRO A 537 10.38 -5.27 14.22
C PRO A 537 9.23 -4.73 13.34
N ALA A 538 8.94 -3.43 13.42
CA ALA A 538 7.98 -2.80 12.54
C ALA A 538 8.51 -2.72 11.11
N ARG A 539 9.82 -2.53 10.98
CA ARG A 539 10.65 -2.61 9.78
C ARG A 539 11.89 -3.45 10.06
N TYR A 540 11.96 -4.64 9.44
CA TYR A 540 13.06 -5.57 9.66
C TYR A 540 14.38 -5.10 9.05
N SER A 541 14.36 -4.14 8.13
CA SER A 541 15.58 -3.52 7.60
C SER A 541 16.31 -2.62 8.60
N ARG A 542 15.72 -2.38 9.79
CA ARG A 542 16.20 -1.44 10.80
C ARG A 542 16.28 -2.08 12.18
N PRO A 543 17.23 -1.63 13.04
CA PRO A 543 17.24 -2.06 14.43
C PRO A 543 15.91 -1.76 15.12
N ALA A 544 15.50 -2.63 16.02
CA ALA A 544 14.34 -2.42 16.87
C ALA A 544 14.73 -2.66 18.34
N SER A 545 14.04 -2.03 19.28
CA SER A 545 14.28 -2.30 20.69
C SER A 545 13.05 -2.04 21.55
N ALA A 546 12.93 -2.76 22.65
CA ALA A 546 11.95 -2.52 23.68
C ALA A 546 12.64 -2.56 25.05
N THR A 547 12.32 -1.60 25.91
CA THR A 547 12.88 -1.47 27.26
C THR A 547 11.77 -1.50 28.30
N TRP A 548 11.94 -2.31 29.33
CA TRP A 548 11.11 -2.38 30.52
C TRP A 548 11.89 -1.84 31.72
N ALA A 549 11.18 -1.25 32.67
CA ALA A 549 11.75 -0.77 33.92
C ALA A 549 10.96 -1.33 35.09
N PHE A 550 11.67 -1.90 36.05
CA PHE A 550 11.12 -2.51 37.24
C PHE A 550 11.63 -1.77 38.47
N GLU A 551 10.73 -1.34 39.34
CA GLU A 551 11.01 -0.55 40.52
C GLU A 551 10.86 -1.40 41.78
N VAL A 552 11.89 -1.39 42.61
CA VAL A 552 11.89 -2.06 43.92
C VAL A 552 11.15 -1.17 44.91
N PRO A 553 10.06 -1.63 45.56
CA PRO A 553 9.31 -0.78 46.46
C PRO A 553 10.11 -0.48 47.75
N PRO A 554 9.86 0.66 48.41
CA PRO A 554 10.46 0.97 49.70
C PRO A 554 10.21 -0.12 50.74
N GLY A 555 11.20 -0.38 51.58
CA GLY A 555 11.13 -1.41 52.63
C GLY A 555 11.43 -2.84 52.16
N THR A 556 11.76 -3.03 50.88
CA THR A 556 12.28 -4.31 50.36
C THR A 556 13.64 -4.13 49.68
N THR A 557 14.34 -5.24 49.49
CA THR A 557 15.63 -5.29 48.77
C THR A 557 15.63 -6.45 47.79
N LEU A 558 16.09 -6.21 46.57
CA LEU A 558 16.20 -7.24 45.54
C LEU A 558 17.43 -8.12 45.80
N SER A 559 17.21 -9.42 46.00
CA SER A 559 18.28 -10.39 46.25
C SER A 559 18.68 -11.18 44.99
N LYS A 560 17.69 -11.51 44.13
CA LYS A 560 17.91 -12.25 42.89
C LYS A 560 16.92 -11.82 41.83
N LEU A 561 17.39 -11.70 40.59
CA LEU A 561 16.54 -11.42 39.44
C LEU A 561 16.90 -12.37 38.28
N ARG A 562 15.88 -13.04 37.74
CA ARG A 562 16.01 -13.90 36.57
C ARG A 562 15.17 -13.32 35.43
N LEU A 563 15.75 -13.30 34.25
CA LEU A 563 15.12 -12.84 33.03
C LEU A 563 15.06 -14.00 32.04
N THR A 564 13.87 -14.35 31.58
CA THR A 564 13.68 -15.34 30.51
C THR A 564 13.21 -14.62 29.25
N VAL A 565 13.96 -14.76 28.17
CA VAL A 565 13.61 -14.22 26.84
C VAL A 565 13.24 -15.38 25.93
N THR A 566 12.03 -15.37 25.39
CA THR A 566 11.58 -16.35 24.40
C THR A 566 11.68 -15.75 23.01
N ALA A 567 12.49 -16.34 22.14
CA ALA A 567 12.66 -15.92 20.75
C ALA A 567 11.90 -16.85 19.78
N ALA A 568 11.43 -16.30 18.67
CA ALA A 568 10.77 -17.02 17.58
C ALA A 568 11.44 -16.69 16.24
N LEU A 569 11.83 -17.72 15.49
CA LEU A 569 12.49 -17.60 14.19
C LEU A 569 11.69 -18.32 13.10
N PHE A 570 11.17 -17.55 12.14
CA PHE A 570 10.64 -18.11 10.89
C PHE A 570 11.79 -18.32 9.92
N LYS A 571 12.09 -19.58 9.65
CA LYS A 571 13.20 -19.96 8.79
C LYS A 571 12.94 -21.24 7.99
N GLN A 572 13.19 -21.20 6.68
CA GLN A 572 12.96 -22.32 5.76
C GLN A 572 14.22 -22.83 5.06
N HIS A 573 15.13 -21.95 4.62
CA HIS A 573 16.26 -22.41 3.81
C HIS A 573 17.12 -23.43 4.58
N PRO A 574 17.49 -24.59 3.98
CA PRO A 574 18.03 -25.74 4.72
C PRO A 574 19.43 -25.51 5.30
N THR A 575 20.31 -24.80 4.59
CA THR A 575 21.75 -24.71 4.93
C THR A 575 22.25 -23.30 5.26
N VAL A 576 21.79 -22.28 4.55
CA VAL A 576 22.16 -20.88 4.82
C VAL A 576 21.52 -20.42 6.12
N ALA A 577 22.33 -20.05 7.12
CA ALA A 577 21.85 -19.53 8.40
C ALA A 577 21.33 -18.09 8.28
N SER A 578 20.32 -17.77 9.09
CA SER A 578 19.91 -16.38 9.36
C SER A 578 20.99 -15.67 10.15
N ASP A 579 21.17 -14.38 9.86
CA ASP A 579 22.14 -13.48 10.47
C ASP A 579 21.45 -12.33 11.24
N SER A 580 20.17 -12.46 11.56
CA SER A 580 19.48 -11.56 12.51
C SER A 580 19.73 -12.01 13.95
N GLU A 581 19.80 -11.05 14.87
CA GLU A 581 20.13 -11.30 16.28
C GLU A 581 19.18 -10.55 17.23
N LEU A 582 18.94 -11.12 18.42
CA LEU A 582 18.36 -10.42 19.56
C LEU A 582 19.44 -10.22 20.64
N ILE A 583 19.74 -8.98 20.98
CA ILE A 583 20.65 -8.61 22.06
C ILE A 583 19.83 -8.33 23.31
N VAL A 584 20.14 -9.04 24.40
CA VAL A 584 19.47 -8.90 25.70
C VAL A 584 20.42 -8.16 26.63
N ALA A 585 19.97 -7.06 27.22
CA ALA A 585 20.76 -6.22 28.11
C ALA A 585 19.98 -5.83 29.37
N ALA A 586 20.69 -5.57 30.47
CA ALA A 586 20.10 -5.03 31.69
C ALA A 586 21.02 -4.01 32.36
N GLY A 587 20.46 -3.11 33.18
CA GLY A 587 21.25 -2.11 33.89
C GLY A 587 20.48 -1.35 34.96
N ALA A 588 21.22 -0.64 35.83
CA ALA A 588 20.68 0.28 36.84
C ALA A 588 20.24 1.63 36.24
N ASN A 589 20.73 1.94 35.03
CA ASN A 589 20.44 3.15 34.27
C ASN A 589 20.09 2.77 32.82
N ARG A 590 19.03 3.37 32.27
CA ARG A 590 18.59 3.14 30.88
C ARG A 590 19.63 3.51 29.81
N ASP A 591 20.56 4.40 30.15
CA ASP A 591 21.60 4.92 29.24
C ASP A 591 22.90 4.11 29.33
N HIS A 592 23.09 3.34 30.41
CA HIS A 592 24.25 2.49 30.65
C HIS A 592 23.81 1.09 31.07
N MET A 593 23.70 0.19 30.08
CA MET A 593 23.29 -1.20 30.28
C MET A 593 24.42 -2.15 29.88
N THR A 594 24.41 -3.33 30.50
CA THR A 594 25.34 -4.43 30.23
C THR A 594 24.63 -5.50 29.41
N ASP A 595 25.27 -5.97 28.34
CA ASP A 595 24.77 -7.07 27.54
C ASP A 595 24.85 -8.37 28.35
N LEU A 596 23.71 -9.05 28.48
CA LEU A 596 23.57 -10.34 29.15
C LEU A 596 23.81 -11.50 28.16
N GLY A 597 23.51 -11.29 26.88
CA GLY A 597 23.84 -12.22 25.81
C GLY A 597 23.09 -11.94 24.51
N VAL A 598 23.39 -12.76 23.50
CA VAL A 598 22.83 -12.66 22.14
C VAL A 598 22.09 -13.96 21.82
N ILE A 599 20.92 -13.84 21.19
CA ILE A 599 20.14 -14.96 20.68
C ILE A 599 20.13 -14.86 19.14
N GLY A 600 20.97 -15.65 18.49
CA GLY A 600 20.95 -15.89 17.05
C GLY A 600 20.33 -17.25 16.69
N GLN A 601 20.51 -17.70 15.44
CA GLN A 601 19.96 -18.98 14.99
C GLN A 601 20.52 -20.19 15.76
N GLU A 602 21.77 -20.12 16.18
CA GLU A 602 22.50 -21.16 16.92
C GLU A 602 21.89 -21.48 18.28
N ALA A 603 21.12 -20.56 18.87
CA ALA A 603 20.39 -20.82 20.11
C ALA A 603 19.21 -21.80 19.92
N PHE A 604 18.71 -21.98 18.69
CA PHE A 604 17.51 -22.78 18.45
C PHE A 604 17.82 -24.29 18.41
N PRO A 605 17.01 -25.12 19.08
CA PRO A 605 17.29 -26.54 19.22
C PRO A 605 17.23 -27.29 17.89
N VAL A 606 18.19 -28.22 17.73
CA VAL A 606 18.29 -29.17 16.62
C VAL A 606 18.28 -30.57 17.22
N LYS A 607 17.39 -31.44 16.71
CA LYS A 607 17.29 -32.84 17.12
C LYS A 607 17.52 -33.73 15.90
N ASP A 608 18.45 -34.67 16.00
CA ASP A 608 18.83 -35.58 14.91
C ASP A 608 19.19 -34.84 13.61
N GLY A 609 19.91 -33.71 13.74
CA GLY A 609 20.29 -32.85 12.61
C GLY A 609 19.15 -32.04 11.98
N ARG A 610 17.93 -32.07 12.55
CA ARG A 610 16.76 -31.33 12.06
C ARG A 610 16.32 -30.24 13.04
N PRO A 611 15.95 -29.04 12.58
CA PRO A 611 15.42 -27.99 13.45
C PRO A 611 14.15 -28.43 14.16
N VAL A 612 14.05 -28.16 15.46
CA VAL A 612 12.81 -28.35 16.21
C VAL A 612 11.85 -27.20 15.88
N THR A 613 10.66 -27.52 15.39
CA THR A 613 9.64 -26.54 14.98
C THR A 613 8.35 -26.70 15.77
N THR A 614 7.68 -25.59 15.99
CA THR A 614 6.33 -25.49 16.56
C THR A 614 5.35 -25.00 15.50
N SER A 615 4.07 -25.33 15.64
CA SER A 615 3.00 -24.80 14.78
C SER A 615 2.81 -23.31 15.05
N SER A 616 2.92 -22.49 14.00
CA SER A 616 2.65 -21.05 14.05
C SER A 616 2.41 -20.54 12.62
N PRO A 617 1.30 -19.83 12.36
CA PRO A 617 1.14 -19.16 11.08
C PRO A 617 2.22 -18.08 10.90
N PHE A 618 2.50 -17.74 9.65
CA PHE A 618 3.40 -16.65 9.30
C PHE A 618 2.61 -15.34 9.18
N PHE A 619 3.15 -14.23 9.71
CA PHE A 619 2.42 -12.96 9.86
C PHE A 619 1.94 -12.32 8.55
N ASP A 620 2.56 -12.63 7.41
CA ASP A 620 2.15 -12.09 6.09
C ASP A 620 1.28 -13.08 5.28
N GLU A 621 0.75 -14.12 5.95
CA GLU A 621 -0.26 -15.06 5.45
C GLU A 621 0.12 -15.81 4.16
N MET A 622 1.41 -15.81 3.81
CA MET A 622 1.98 -16.60 2.73
C MET A 622 2.49 -17.94 3.26
N GLY A 623 2.23 -19.01 2.52
CA GLY A 623 2.56 -20.39 2.89
C GLY A 623 4.05 -20.76 2.83
N PHE A 624 4.98 -19.80 2.76
CA PHE A 624 6.43 -20.10 2.65
C PHE A 624 6.89 -20.99 3.79
N TYR A 625 6.59 -20.64 5.04
CA TYR A 625 7.05 -21.37 6.21
C TYR A 625 6.21 -22.60 6.58
N HIS A 626 5.26 -23.02 5.75
CA HIS A 626 4.40 -24.19 5.99
C HIS A 626 3.71 -24.22 7.38
N GLY A 627 3.39 -23.05 7.93
CA GLY A 627 2.79 -22.93 9.27
C GLY A 627 3.71 -23.38 10.41
N ARG A 628 5.04 -23.30 10.21
CA ARG A 628 6.05 -23.70 11.20
C ARG A 628 6.95 -22.54 11.58
N CYS A 629 7.32 -22.50 12.85
CA CYS A 629 8.26 -21.53 13.43
C CYS A 629 9.18 -22.25 14.43
N ARG A 630 10.41 -21.79 14.61
CA ARG A 630 11.32 -22.28 15.66
C ARG A 630 11.17 -21.39 16.88
N LYS A 631 11.18 -21.97 18.09
CA LYS A 631 11.12 -21.21 19.36
C LYS A 631 12.21 -21.69 20.33
N VAL A 632 12.77 -20.76 21.09
CA VAL A 632 13.71 -21.04 22.18
C VAL A 632 13.45 -20.07 23.32
N ALA A 633 13.55 -20.55 24.56
CA ALA A 633 13.58 -19.71 25.76
C ALA A 633 15.00 -19.74 26.34
N VAL A 634 15.56 -18.58 26.62
CA VAL A 634 16.91 -18.42 27.16
C VAL A 634 16.81 -17.67 28.48
N ASP A 635 17.41 -18.24 29.53
CA ASP A 635 17.44 -17.67 30.87
C ASP A 635 18.74 -16.90 31.11
N TYR A 636 18.61 -15.69 31.66
CA TYR A 636 19.70 -14.82 32.06
C TYR A 636 19.60 -14.53 33.55
N ALA A 637 20.71 -14.67 34.27
CA ALA A 637 20.85 -14.14 35.62
C ALA A 637 21.18 -12.66 35.52
N VAL A 638 20.37 -11.79 36.12
CA VAL A 638 20.65 -10.36 36.14
C VAL A 638 21.44 -10.05 37.42
N PRO A 639 22.63 -9.43 37.32
CA PRO A 639 23.44 -9.08 38.49
C PRO A 639 22.66 -8.23 39.49
N ALA A 640 22.65 -8.63 40.77
CA ALA A 640 21.82 -8.01 41.81
C ALA A 640 22.30 -6.60 42.20
N ASP A 641 23.59 -6.30 41.98
CA ASP A 641 24.18 -4.97 42.15
C ASP A 641 23.55 -3.92 41.21
N LEU A 642 23.00 -4.34 40.07
CA LEU A 642 22.25 -3.46 39.16
C LEU A 642 20.95 -2.92 39.77
N ALA A 643 20.46 -3.50 40.87
CA ALA A 643 19.27 -3.05 41.58
C ALA A 643 19.56 -2.13 42.76
N ALA A 644 20.83 -1.86 43.07
CA ALA A 644 21.23 -0.97 44.17
C ALA A 644 20.68 0.46 44.01
N SER A 645 20.30 0.87 42.79
CA SER A 645 19.66 2.15 42.48
C SER A 645 18.15 2.18 42.73
N GLY A 646 17.53 1.08 43.17
CA GLY A 646 16.08 0.94 43.36
C GLY A 646 15.29 0.67 42.07
N ARG A 647 15.97 0.61 40.91
CA ARG A 647 15.35 0.28 39.61
C ARG A 647 16.24 -0.63 38.77
N VAL A 648 15.63 -1.55 38.05
CA VAL A 648 16.29 -2.40 37.06
C VAL A 648 15.66 -2.19 35.70
N TYR A 649 16.49 -1.90 34.70
CA TYR A 649 16.09 -1.78 33.30
C TYR A 649 16.46 -3.06 32.56
N VAL A 650 15.57 -3.54 31.70
CA VAL A 650 15.82 -4.66 30.78
C VAL A 650 15.52 -4.19 29.36
N ARG A 651 16.42 -4.42 28.42
CA ARG A 651 16.23 -4.12 27.01
C ARG A 651 16.45 -5.37 26.16
N VAL A 652 15.56 -5.57 25.20
CA VAL A 652 15.75 -6.54 24.11
C VAL A 652 15.84 -5.75 22.81
N SER A 653 16.91 -5.94 22.06
CA SER A 653 17.17 -5.23 20.80
C SER A 653 17.31 -6.21 19.64
N TYR A 654 16.57 -5.99 18.55
CA TYR A 654 16.73 -6.69 17.29
C TYR A 654 17.79 -6.01 16.43
N GLN A 655 18.73 -6.80 15.91
CA GLN A 655 19.67 -6.39 14.87
C GLN A 655 19.28 -6.99 13.51
N PRO A 656 19.18 -6.17 12.45
CA PRO A 656 18.85 -6.63 11.11
C PRO A 656 19.87 -7.59 10.51
N GLY A 657 19.36 -8.66 9.90
CA GLY A 657 20.13 -9.55 9.03
C GLY A 657 19.89 -9.28 7.54
N HIS A 658 20.72 -9.88 6.68
CA HIS A 658 20.54 -9.84 5.22
C HIS A 658 20.12 -11.19 4.64
N LYS A 659 20.13 -12.26 5.43
CA LYS A 659 19.79 -13.63 5.02
C LYS A 659 18.45 -14.04 5.60
N GLU A 660 17.70 -14.80 4.82
CA GLU A 660 16.39 -15.33 5.17
C GLU A 660 16.30 -15.83 6.63
N GLY A 661 15.38 -15.22 7.37
CA GLY A 661 15.06 -15.59 8.74
C GLY A 661 14.45 -14.42 9.51
N PHE A 662 13.15 -14.48 9.82
CA PHE A 662 12.49 -13.44 10.60
C PHE A 662 12.55 -13.78 12.09
N LEU A 663 13.45 -13.13 12.81
CA LEU A 663 13.66 -13.29 14.25
C LEU A 663 12.82 -12.29 15.04
N ASN A 664 12.09 -12.78 16.05
CA ASN A 664 11.09 -12.04 16.80
C ASN A 664 11.15 -12.36 18.29
N LEU A 665 10.66 -11.44 19.12
CA LEU A 665 10.48 -11.65 20.55
C LEU A 665 9.09 -12.25 20.80
N ALA A 666 9.02 -13.48 21.30
CA ALA A 666 7.77 -14.22 21.53
C ALA A 666 7.39 -14.35 23.00
N GLY A 667 8.23 -13.86 23.92
CA GLY A 667 7.89 -13.77 25.33
C GLY A 667 8.99 -13.12 26.16
N LEU A 668 8.57 -12.44 27.23
CA LEU A 668 9.44 -11.88 28.25
C LEU A 668 8.91 -12.29 29.62
N ALA A 669 9.75 -12.90 30.45
CA ALA A 669 9.41 -13.16 31.85
C ALA A 669 10.51 -12.67 32.78
N VAL A 670 10.12 -12.09 33.91
CA VAL A 670 11.02 -11.59 34.94
C VAL A 670 10.56 -12.12 36.28
N THR A 671 11.45 -12.80 37.00
CA THR A 671 11.20 -13.28 38.36
C THR A 671 12.19 -12.63 39.31
N ALA A 672 11.67 -11.95 40.32
CA ALA A 672 12.43 -11.22 41.33
C ALA A 672 12.20 -11.83 42.71
N ASP A 673 13.27 -11.97 43.48
CA ASP A 673 13.25 -12.47 44.85
C ASP A 673 13.59 -11.30 45.79
N LEU A 674 12.58 -10.83 46.53
CA LEU A 674 12.65 -9.65 47.37
C LEU A 674 12.64 -10.03 48.85
N SER A 675 13.56 -9.46 49.62
CA SER A 675 13.57 -9.59 51.08
C SER A 675 13.08 -8.31 51.75
N GLY A 676 12.46 -8.42 52.93
CA GLY A 676 11.83 -7.30 53.64
C GLY A 676 10.31 -7.28 53.47
N LYS A 677 9.66 -6.18 53.90
CA LYS A 677 8.20 -6.05 53.85
C LYS A 677 7.83 -4.66 53.37
N ALA A 678 7.20 -4.59 52.20
CA ALA A 678 6.64 -3.35 51.68
C ALA A 678 5.46 -2.86 52.53
N ALA A 679 5.21 -1.55 52.53
CA ALA A 679 4.03 -0.99 53.19
C ALA A 679 2.75 -1.54 52.53
N ALA A 680 1.82 -2.03 53.34
CA ALA A 680 0.55 -2.58 52.83
C ALA A 680 -0.43 -1.47 52.38
N LEU A 681 -0.39 -0.30 53.03
CA LEU A 681 -1.27 0.84 52.80
C LEU A 681 -0.47 2.15 52.91
N GLY A 682 -1.04 3.25 52.41
CA GLY A 682 -0.42 4.58 52.44
C GLY A 682 0.38 4.92 51.17
N ALA A 683 0.99 6.11 51.14
CA ALA A 683 1.63 6.68 49.95
C ALA A 683 2.85 5.91 49.42
N GLU A 684 3.47 5.09 50.27
CA GLU A 684 4.65 4.26 49.96
C GLU A 684 4.27 2.79 49.64
N SER A 685 2.98 2.44 49.62
CA SER A 685 2.57 1.09 49.22
C SER A 685 2.86 0.85 47.73
N PRO A 686 3.16 -0.40 47.31
CA PRO A 686 3.39 -0.71 45.90
C PRO A 686 2.25 -0.25 44.98
N LEU A 687 1.01 -0.43 45.43
CA LEU A 687 -0.19 0.01 44.71
C LEU A 687 -0.25 1.53 44.56
N ALA A 688 0.03 2.30 45.62
CA ALA A 688 0.01 3.77 45.56
C ALA A 688 1.13 4.33 44.67
N ILE A 689 2.32 3.72 44.70
CA ILE A 689 3.43 4.08 43.81
C ILE A 689 3.07 3.76 42.36
N GLN A 690 2.50 2.58 42.11
CA GLN A 690 2.08 2.16 40.77
C GLN A 690 0.96 3.06 40.21
N ALA A 691 0.01 3.46 41.06
CA ALA A 691 -1.02 4.45 40.73
C ALA A 691 -0.40 5.80 40.37
N ARG A 692 0.55 6.30 41.17
CA ARG A 692 1.28 7.55 40.89
C ARG A 692 1.97 7.53 39.54
N HIS A 693 2.62 6.43 39.17
CA HIS A 693 3.26 6.28 37.85
C HIS A 693 2.23 6.35 36.72
N LEU A 694 1.15 5.55 36.79
CA LEU A 694 0.07 5.55 35.80
C LEU A 694 -0.52 6.96 35.63
N LEU A 695 -0.95 7.59 36.72
CA LEU A 695 -1.62 8.90 36.71
C LEU A 695 -0.71 10.00 36.18
N ARG A 696 0.58 10.00 36.55
CA ARG A 696 1.57 10.94 36.01
C ARG A 696 1.75 10.74 34.51
N ASN A 697 1.89 9.49 34.06
CA ASN A 697 2.16 9.19 32.65
C ASN A 697 0.99 9.56 31.74
N VAL A 698 -0.25 9.33 32.19
CA VAL A 698 -1.44 9.72 31.44
C VAL A 698 -1.83 11.19 31.67
N ARG A 699 -1.13 11.90 32.54
CA ARG A 699 -1.44 13.28 32.96
C ARG A 699 -2.88 13.40 33.46
N ALA A 700 -3.30 12.46 34.30
CA ALA A 700 -4.63 12.46 34.89
C ALA A 700 -4.87 13.74 35.70
N VAL A 701 -6.08 14.26 35.61
CA VAL A 701 -6.52 15.45 36.35
C VAL A 701 -7.72 15.10 37.23
N PRO A 702 -7.90 15.78 38.38
CA PRO A 702 -9.08 15.57 39.21
C PRO A 702 -10.33 16.04 38.46
N TRP A 703 -11.37 15.21 38.48
CA TRP A 703 -12.69 15.60 38.00
C TRP A 703 -13.43 16.34 39.13
N ARG A 704 -14.19 17.40 38.80
CA ARG A 704 -15.04 18.12 39.75
C ARG A 704 -16.41 18.35 39.12
N GLU A 705 -17.46 18.13 39.88
CA GLU A 705 -18.86 18.25 39.44
C GLU A 705 -19.35 19.70 39.22
N VAL A 706 -18.47 20.71 39.25
CA VAL A 706 -18.91 22.12 39.27
C VAL A 706 -19.33 22.61 37.87
N ASP A 707 -20.66 22.69 37.72
CA ASP A 707 -21.54 23.47 36.84
C ASP A 707 -22.06 22.92 35.50
N ASP A 708 -21.47 21.93 34.82
CA ASP A 708 -22.06 21.42 33.54
C ASP A 708 -21.35 20.24 32.84
N GLY A 709 -20.25 19.68 33.39
CA GLY A 709 -19.54 18.57 32.71
C GLY A 709 -18.80 19.00 31.44
N THR A 710 -18.35 20.26 31.37
CA THR A 710 -17.67 20.86 30.21
C THR A 710 -16.16 20.60 30.13
N ASP A 711 -15.57 19.96 31.14
CA ASP A 711 -14.15 19.63 31.21
C ASP A 711 -13.79 18.45 30.29
N VAL A 712 -12.73 18.62 29.50
CA VAL A 712 -12.17 17.63 28.58
C VAL A 712 -10.81 17.19 29.11
N GLY A 713 -10.64 15.89 29.39
CA GLY A 713 -9.39 15.38 29.95
C GLY A 713 -9.41 13.88 30.25
N LEU A 714 -8.34 13.42 30.88
CA LEU A 714 -8.18 12.07 31.42
C LEU A 714 -8.46 12.09 32.92
N PHE A 715 -9.49 11.38 33.35
CA PHE A 715 -9.97 11.39 34.74
C PHE A 715 -9.82 10.00 35.35
N ALA A 716 -9.41 9.94 36.61
CA ALA A 716 -9.21 8.67 37.32
C ALA A 716 -10.09 8.61 38.56
N PHE A 717 -10.64 7.43 38.85
CA PHE A 717 -11.51 7.20 40.00
C PHE A 717 -11.11 5.91 40.71
N ALA A 718 -11.09 5.95 42.04
CA ALA A 718 -10.86 4.77 42.87
C ALA A 718 -12.07 3.84 42.86
N ALA A 719 -11.84 2.55 43.10
CA ALA A 719 -12.92 1.62 43.45
C ALA A 719 -13.30 1.78 44.93
N PRO A 720 -14.53 1.39 45.35
CA PRO A 720 -15.02 1.64 46.71
C PRO A 720 -14.09 1.14 47.83
N GLU A 721 -13.48 -0.03 47.65
CA GLU A 721 -12.54 -0.64 48.60
C GLU A 721 -11.20 0.11 48.70
N PHE A 722 -10.93 1.00 47.75
CA PHE A 722 -9.66 1.71 47.57
C PHE A 722 -9.83 3.25 47.59
N ASP A 723 -10.96 3.77 48.07
CA ASP A 723 -11.23 5.22 48.16
C ASP A 723 -10.15 5.98 48.95
N GLY A 724 -9.44 5.29 49.85
CA GLY A 724 -8.26 5.82 50.53
C GLY A 724 -7.17 6.35 49.59
N LEU A 725 -7.11 5.91 48.32
CA LEU A 725 -6.18 6.42 47.32
C LEU A 725 -6.41 7.91 47.00
N ALA A 726 -7.66 8.39 47.01
CA ALA A 726 -7.99 9.80 46.82
C ALA A 726 -7.41 10.67 47.95
N GLY A 727 -7.32 10.12 49.16
CA GLY A 727 -6.73 10.77 50.34
C GLY A 727 -5.20 10.90 50.32
N LEU A 728 -4.50 10.35 49.32
CA LEU A 728 -3.03 10.35 49.23
C LEU A 728 -2.46 11.50 48.41
N GLY A 729 -3.28 12.50 48.05
CA GLY A 729 -2.87 13.63 47.20
C GLY A 729 -2.61 13.24 45.74
N LEU A 730 -3.13 12.09 45.31
CA LEU A 730 -3.13 11.68 43.90
C LEU A 730 -4.30 12.36 43.17
N PRO A 731 -4.20 12.64 41.85
CA PRO A 731 -5.31 13.17 41.05
C PRO A 731 -6.34 12.06 40.74
N VAL A 732 -6.97 11.52 41.78
CA VAL A 732 -7.95 10.43 41.73
C VAL A 732 -9.19 10.88 42.49
N GLY A 733 -10.35 10.78 41.85
CA GLY A 733 -11.63 10.99 42.49
C GLY A 733 -12.12 9.76 43.27
N THR A 734 -13.09 9.96 44.15
CA THR A 734 -13.72 8.86 44.91
C THR A 734 -14.56 7.96 43.99
N SER A 735 -14.96 6.81 44.50
CA SER A 735 -15.87 5.90 43.82
C SER A 735 -17.22 6.55 43.47
N GLU A 736 -17.74 7.42 44.35
CA GLU A 736 -18.96 8.22 44.15
C GLU A 736 -18.82 9.22 42.99
N GLU A 737 -17.73 9.99 42.95
CA GLU A 737 -17.44 10.90 41.83
C GLU A 737 -17.32 10.14 40.50
N GLY A 738 -16.79 8.92 40.55
CA GLY A 738 -16.72 8.02 39.40
C GLY A 738 -18.09 7.55 38.90
N GLU A 739 -19.05 7.32 39.79
CA GLU A 739 -20.44 7.03 39.43
C GLU A 739 -21.11 8.22 38.75
N ALA A 740 -20.97 9.42 39.32
CA ALA A 740 -21.47 10.66 38.72
C ALA A 740 -20.86 10.92 37.33
N PHE A 741 -19.54 10.72 37.18
CA PHE A 741 -18.85 10.86 35.89
C PHE A 741 -19.38 9.88 34.84
N ARG A 742 -19.60 8.60 35.19
CA ARG A 742 -20.16 7.59 34.29
C ARG A 742 -21.61 7.87 33.93
N ALA A 743 -22.39 8.42 34.86
CA ALA A 743 -23.75 8.87 34.58
C ALA A 743 -23.76 10.02 33.56
N ALA A 744 -22.79 10.95 33.65
CA ALA A 744 -22.60 12.02 32.66
C ALA A 744 -22.04 11.54 31.30
N HIS A 745 -21.34 10.41 31.27
CA HIS A 745 -20.69 9.84 30.08
C HIS A 745 -21.13 8.38 29.82
N PRO A 746 -22.41 8.13 29.49
CA PRO A 746 -22.93 6.79 29.31
C PRO A 746 -22.21 6.04 28.17
N GLY A 747 -21.85 4.79 28.42
CA GLY A 747 -21.17 3.92 27.44
C GLY A 747 -19.65 4.10 27.33
N LEU A 748 -19.06 5.00 28.11
CA LEU A 748 -17.61 5.18 28.15
C LEU A 748 -16.92 4.03 28.92
N SER A 749 -16.00 3.33 28.25
CA SER A 749 -15.18 2.29 28.86
C SER A 749 -13.87 2.88 29.40
N PRO A 750 -13.30 2.31 30.49
CA PRO A 750 -12.01 2.78 31.01
C PRO A 750 -10.89 2.55 29.99
N VAL A 751 -9.96 3.51 29.91
CA VAL A 751 -8.77 3.47 29.05
C VAL A 751 -7.58 2.80 29.74
N ALA A 752 -7.60 2.73 31.07
CA ALA A 752 -6.71 1.93 31.89
C ALA A 752 -7.43 1.48 33.15
N VAL A 753 -7.07 0.29 33.61
CA VAL A 753 -7.51 -0.25 34.90
C VAL A 753 -6.27 -0.70 35.64
N LEU A 754 -6.10 -0.23 36.88
CA LEU A 754 -5.05 -0.72 37.76
C LEU A 754 -5.67 -1.70 38.75
N HIS A 755 -5.05 -2.86 38.87
CA HIS A 755 -5.44 -3.89 39.82
C HIS A 755 -4.48 -3.88 41.01
N ASP A 756 -4.97 -4.29 42.16
CA ASP A 756 -4.14 -4.66 43.30
C ASP A 756 -3.47 -6.04 43.08
N ARG A 757 -2.74 -6.52 44.10
CA ARG A 757 -2.07 -7.83 44.05
C ARG A 757 -3.04 -9.00 43.92
N ALA A 758 -4.25 -8.91 44.48
CA ALA A 758 -5.26 -9.95 44.42
C ALA A 758 -6.00 -9.99 43.08
N GLY A 759 -5.78 -9.00 42.21
CA GLY A 759 -6.48 -8.83 40.94
C GLY A 759 -7.77 -8.02 41.05
N THR A 760 -8.07 -7.46 42.22
CA THR A 760 -9.20 -6.55 42.41
C THR A 760 -8.90 -5.20 41.77
N ILE A 761 -9.90 -4.59 41.14
CA ILE A 761 -9.74 -3.27 40.53
C ILE A 761 -9.55 -2.23 41.64
N ALA A 762 -8.42 -1.52 41.61
CA ALA A 762 -8.10 -0.47 42.56
C ALA A 762 -8.49 0.92 42.05
N LEU A 763 -8.23 1.22 40.77
CA LEU A 763 -8.66 2.46 40.13
C LEU A 763 -8.86 2.28 38.63
N SER A 764 -9.71 3.10 38.04
CA SER A 764 -9.98 3.16 36.60
C SER A 764 -9.75 4.56 36.04
N VAL A 765 -9.15 4.65 34.86
CA VAL A 765 -8.91 5.90 34.13
C VAL A 765 -9.86 5.96 32.94
N TYR A 766 -10.43 7.13 32.66
CA TYR A 766 -11.36 7.39 31.58
C TYR A 766 -10.90 8.58 30.73
N ASP A 767 -11.18 8.53 29.43
CA ASP A 767 -10.96 9.62 28.48
C ASP A 767 -12.33 10.11 28.00
N SER A 768 -12.74 11.33 28.39
CA SER A 768 -14.06 11.85 28.04
C SER A 768 -14.27 12.06 26.53
N THR A 769 -13.20 12.04 25.73
CA THR A 769 -13.25 12.25 24.27
C THR A 769 -13.11 10.98 23.46
N LEU A 770 -12.94 9.80 24.08
CA LEU A 770 -12.66 8.57 23.33
C LEU A 770 -13.80 8.17 22.38
N THR A 771 -15.05 8.29 22.83
CA THR A 771 -16.25 7.95 22.02
C THR A 771 -16.73 9.11 21.16
N SER A 772 -16.41 10.36 21.56
CA SER A 772 -16.70 11.60 20.83
C SER A 772 -15.43 12.47 20.72
N PRO A 773 -14.51 12.14 19.79
CA PRO A 773 -13.23 12.84 19.63
C PRO A 773 -13.36 14.30 19.28
N GLY A 774 -12.38 15.06 19.78
CA GLY A 774 -12.29 16.50 19.59
C GLY A 774 -13.04 17.29 20.66
N ILE A 775 -12.86 18.60 20.62
CA ILE A 775 -13.49 19.54 21.53
C ILE A 775 -14.79 20.00 20.87
N GLY A 776 -15.92 19.43 21.30
CA GLY A 776 -17.23 19.76 20.75
C GLY A 776 -17.68 21.18 21.13
N LEU A 777 -17.88 22.04 20.14
CA LEU A 777 -18.30 23.44 20.31
C LEU A 777 -19.57 23.70 19.50
N SER A 778 -20.60 24.25 20.15
CA SER A 778 -21.91 24.55 19.54
C SER A 778 -22.63 25.68 20.27
N ALA A 779 -23.81 26.10 19.80
CA ALA A 779 -24.72 26.99 20.54
C ALA A 779 -25.12 26.47 21.92
N LYS A 780 -25.26 25.15 22.08
CA LYS A 780 -25.60 24.52 23.37
C LYS A 780 -24.39 24.43 24.30
N THR A 781 -23.20 24.38 23.71
CA THR A 781 -21.95 24.11 24.40
C THR A 781 -20.87 25.04 23.85
N PRO A 782 -20.99 26.36 24.08
CA PRO A 782 -20.10 27.35 23.48
C PRO A 782 -18.73 27.39 24.16
N GLU A 783 -18.61 26.85 25.37
CA GLU A 783 -17.37 26.86 26.16
C GLU A 783 -16.94 25.44 26.57
N ARG A 784 -15.62 25.24 26.59
CA ARG A 784 -14.94 24.01 27.00
C ARG A 784 -13.65 24.34 27.74
N ARG A 785 -13.33 23.55 28.76
CA ARG A 785 -12.04 23.61 29.46
C ARG A 785 -11.27 22.34 29.15
N ILE A 786 -10.15 22.51 28.46
CA ILE A 786 -9.27 21.38 28.15
C ILE A 786 -8.24 21.31 29.25
N ARG A 787 -8.07 20.12 29.82
CA ARG A 787 -7.10 19.83 30.87
C ARG A 787 -6.06 18.85 30.35
N GLY A 788 -4.81 19.04 30.76
CA GLY A 788 -3.72 18.13 30.40
C GLY A 788 -3.29 18.19 28.93
N LEU A 789 -3.40 19.35 28.27
CA LEU A 789 -2.88 19.55 26.91
C LEU A 789 -1.41 19.14 26.78
N PRO A 790 -1.01 18.62 25.61
CA PRO A 790 0.40 18.44 25.29
C PRO A 790 1.10 19.81 25.26
N ASP A 791 2.41 19.82 25.52
CA ASP A 791 3.21 21.04 25.36
C ASP A 791 3.40 21.32 23.86
N PHE A 792 2.96 22.49 23.40
CA PHE A 792 3.09 22.92 22.00
C PHE A 792 4.48 23.50 21.69
N GLY A 793 5.30 23.76 22.73
CA GLY A 793 6.63 24.34 22.57
C GLY A 793 6.61 25.67 21.81
N LYS A 794 7.50 25.82 20.81
CA LYS A 794 7.60 27.00 19.95
C LYS A 794 6.88 26.85 18.61
N GLU A 795 6.37 25.66 18.30
CA GLU A 795 5.73 25.42 17.01
C GLU A 795 4.35 26.10 16.95
N PRO A 796 3.93 26.61 15.78
CA PRO A 796 2.58 27.10 15.61
C PRO A 796 1.58 25.93 15.69
N ALA A 797 0.43 26.17 16.32
CA ALA A 797 -0.67 25.23 16.39
C ALA A 797 -1.46 25.22 15.08
N SER A 798 -1.73 24.02 14.56
CA SER A 798 -2.72 23.80 13.50
C SER A 798 -4.06 23.41 14.12
N LEU A 799 -5.14 23.78 13.42
CA LEU A 799 -6.51 23.46 13.82
C LEU A 799 -7.15 22.57 12.77
N ARG A 800 -7.97 21.63 13.22
CA ARG A 800 -8.93 20.94 12.36
C ARG A 800 -10.33 21.09 12.95
N LEU A 801 -11.28 21.50 12.13
CA LEU A 801 -12.69 21.65 12.50
C LEU A 801 -13.49 20.66 11.64
N THR A 802 -14.30 19.82 12.26
CA THR A 802 -15.16 18.85 11.55
C THR A 802 -16.61 19.05 11.97
N GLY A 803 -17.48 19.41 11.03
CA GLY A 803 -18.90 19.66 11.29
C GLY A 803 -19.45 20.82 10.47
N THR A 804 -20.29 21.65 11.09
CA THR A 804 -20.89 22.85 10.51
C THR A 804 -20.01 24.07 10.80
N ILE A 805 -19.37 24.60 9.74
CA ILE A 805 -18.40 25.70 9.85
C ILE A 805 -18.98 26.95 9.18
N SER A 806 -19.31 27.94 10.01
CA SER A 806 -19.93 29.20 9.60
C SER A 806 -19.19 30.39 10.22
N ILE A 807 -18.03 30.71 9.64
CA ILE A 807 -17.18 31.85 10.02
C ILE A 807 -16.94 31.90 11.55
N PRO A 808 -16.45 30.82 12.17
CA PRO A 808 -16.35 30.77 13.62
C PRO A 808 -15.27 31.73 14.13
N THR A 809 -15.53 32.28 15.32
CA THR A 809 -14.51 33.03 16.09
C THR A 809 -14.25 32.27 17.38
N LEU A 810 -13.02 31.77 17.49
CA LEU A 810 -12.54 30.97 18.60
C LEU A 810 -11.73 31.86 19.55
N ARG A 811 -11.99 31.76 20.84
CA ARG A 811 -11.13 32.27 21.90
C ARG A 811 -10.38 31.10 22.52
N LEU A 812 -9.07 31.08 22.35
CA LEU A 812 -8.14 30.06 22.82
C LEU A 812 -7.25 30.69 23.89
N GLY A 813 -7.69 30.62 25.15
CA GLY A 813 -7.07 31.36 26.25
C GLY A 813 -7.13 32.88 26.03
N ALA A 814 -5.97 33.53 25.91
CA ALA A 814 -5.87 34.96 25.62
C ALA A 814 -6.00 35.31 24.13
N THR A 815 -5.85 34.32 23.24
CA THR A 815 -5.81 34.54 21.79
C THR A 815 -7.21 34.41 21.20
N SER A 816 -7.59 35.35 20.31
CA SER A 816 -8.82 35.24 19.52
C SER A 816 -8.48 35.03 18.05
N LEU A 817 -9.14 34.07 17.40
CA LEU A 817 -8.94 33.70 16.01
C LEU A 817 -10.29 33.60 15.30
N THR A 818 -10.55 34.55 14.41
CA THR A 818 -11.68 34.45 13.46
C THR A 818 -11.23 33.65 12.24
N ILE A 819 -11.93 32.57 11.94
CA ILE A 819 -11.69 31.74 10.77
C ILE A 819 -12.72 32.14 9.71
N PRO A 820 -12.33 32.90 8.66
CA PRO A 820 -13.29 33.49 7.73
C PRO A 820 -13.69 32.51 6.63
N VAL A 821 -14.12 31.31 7.03
CA VAL A 821 -14.50 30.20 6.15
C VAL A 821 -15.95 29.80 6.43
N LEU A 822 -16.72 29.66 5.35
CA LEU A 822 -18.05 29.08 5.31
C LEU A 822 -17.98 27.84 4.42
N ALA A 823 -18.36 26.69 4.96
CA ALA A 823 -18.36 25.42 4.25
C ALA A 823 -19.68 24.67 4.47
N PRO A 824 -20.07 23.77 3.56
CA PRO A 824 -21.23 22.90 3.75
C PRO A 824 -21.16 22.12 5.08
N ALA A 825 -22.31 21.90 5.72
CA ALA A 825 -22.37 21.13 6.96
C ALA A 825 -21.82 19.70 6.76
N GLY A 826 -20.96 19.26 7.69
CA GLY A 826 -20.22 17.99 7.58
C GLY A 826 -18.83 18.12 6.94
N SER A 827 -18.40 19.34 6.60
CA SER A 827 -17.04 19.59 6.08
C SER A 827 -15.99 19.43 7.18
N THR A 828 -14.78 19.02 6.76
CA THR A 828 -13.57 19.08 7.57
C THR A 828 -12.67 20.20 7.03
N LEU A 829 -12.43 21.24 7.84
CA LEU A 829 -11.45 22.28 7.57
C LEU A 829 -10.17 21.96 8.33
N THR A 830 -9.08 21.69 7.62
CA THR A 830 -7.74 21.60 8.18
C THR A 830 -6.98 22.90 7.88
N LEU A 831 -6.42 23.53 8.89
CA LEU A 831 -5.87 24.87 8.80
C LEU A 831 -4.58 25.01 9.61
N THR A 832 -3.51 25.44 8.95
CA THR A 832 -2.30 25.93 9.63
C THR A 832 -2.25 27.45 9.47
N PRO A 833 -2.59 28.24 10.49
CA PRO A 833 -2.47 29.70 10.44
C PRO A 833 -1.04 30.12 10.06
N GLY A 834 -0.91 31.04 9.10
CA GLY A 834 0.38 31.41 8.51
C GLY A 834 0.88 30.47 7.40
N GLY A 835 0.13 29.42 7.07
CA GLY A 835 0.50 28.38 6.11
C GLY A 835 -0.60 28.07 5.10
N LYS A 836 -0.99 26.78 5.00
CA LYS A 836 -2.01 26.28 4.07
C LYS A 836 -3.27 25.87 4.82
N GLY A 837 -4.40 25.90 4.12
CA GLY A 837 -5.65 25.31 4.57
C GLY A 837 -6.24 24.38 3.50
N ARG A 838 -7.12 23.47 3.91
CA ARG A 838 -7.96 22.67 3.01
C ARG A 838 -9.32 22.44 3.63
N ILE A 839 -10.35 22.62 2.82
CA ILE A 839 -11.69 22.14 3.11
C ILE A 839 -11.85 20.80 2.39
N THR A 840 -12.27 19.77 3.11
CA THR A 840 -12.68 18.48 2.58
C THR A 840 -14.16 18.29 2.87
N PHE A 841 -14.94 18.02 1.83
CA PHE A 841 -16.37 17.77 1.95
C PHE A 841 -16.75 16.49 1.20
N VAL A 842 -17.33 15.54 1.94
CA VAL A 842 -17.89 14.30 1.42
C VAL A 842 -19.40 14.37 1.60
N PRO A 843 -20.19 14.50 0.53
CA PRO A 843 -21.65 14.50 0.63
C PRO A 843 -22.15 13.18 1.22
N ASP A 844 -22.95 13.22 2.27
CA ASP A 844 -23.66 12.03 2.76
C ASP A 844 -25.12 12.10 2.33
N TRP A 845 -25.49 11.21 1.40
CA TRP A 845 -26.85 11.10 0.88
C TRP A 845 -27.62 9.95 1.51
N THR A 846 -27.14 9.43 2.65
CA THR A 846 -27.89 8.44 3.42
C THR A 846 -28.74 9.06 4.50
N GLY A 847 -29.93 8.49 4.67
CA GLY A 847 -30.90 8.94 5.65
C GLY A 847 -32.01 9.82 5.04
N PRO A 848 -32.78 10.51 5.89
CA PRO A 848 -33.97 11.23 5.47
C PRO A 848 -33.63 12.48 4.64
N ALA A 849 -34.57 12.90 3.79
CA ALA A 849 -34.38 14.02 2.86
C ALA A 849 -33.93 15.33 3.54
N SER A 850 -34.36 15.60 4.78
CA SER A 850 -33.97 16.79 5.54
C SER A 850 -32.48 16.82 5.89
N ARG A 851 -31.89 15.67 6.26
CA ARG A 851 -30.45 15.55 6.54
C ARG A 851 -29.63 15.68 5.26
N LEU A 852 -30.17 15.14 4.17
CA LEU A 852 -29.55 15.16 2.85
C LEU A 852 -29.47 16.57 2.25
N THR A 853 -30.53 17.37 2.35
CA THR A 853 -30.55 18.72 1.75
C THR A 853 -29.93 19.78 2.65
N ALA A 854 -29.77 19.54 3.96
CA ALA A 854 -29.24 20.52 4.89
C ALA A 854 -27.87 21.13 4.49
N PRO A 855 -26.90 20.36 3.95
CA PRO A 855 -25.63 20.93 3.50
C PRO A 855 -25.71 21.66 2.14
N MET A 856 -26.82 21.52 1.41
CA MET A 856 -26.98 22.08 0.07
C MET A 856 -27.39 23.54 0.14
N SER A 857 -26.63 24.44 -0.49
CA SER A 857 -26.99 25.86 -0.62
C SER A 857 -28.17 26.08 -1.59
N TYR A 858 -28.44 25.10 -2.45
CA TYR A 858 -29.57 25.05 -3.34
C TYR A 858 -29.96 23.59 -3.56
N ALA A 859 -31.25 23.27 -3.57
CA ALA A 859 -31.75 21.95 -3.94
C ALA A 859 -33.16 22.09 -4.52
N ARG A 860 -33.42 21.44 -5.65
CA ARG A 860 -34.73 21.42 -6.31
C ARG A 860 -35.00 20.04 -6.87
N ASP A 861 -36.14 19.45 -6.53
CA ASP A 861 -36.65 18.17 -7.04
C ASP A 861 -35.71 16.96 -6.91
N VAL A 862 -34.76 17.00 -5.96
CA VAL A 862 -33.88 15.88 -5.64
C VAL A 862 -34.55 14.91 -4.67
N THR A 863 -34.22 13.62 -4.76
CA THR A 863 -34.67 12.57 -3.86
C THR A 863 -33.60 11.48 -3.71
N PRO A 864 -33.49 10.80 -2.56
CA PRO A 864 -32.69 9.60 -2.45
C PRO A 864 -33.17 8.53 -3.45
N SER A 865 -32.23 7.84 -4.08
CA SER A 865 -32.53 6.69 -4.94
C SER A 865 -33.04 5.52 -4.12
N LYS A 866 -34.00 4.77 -4.67
CA LYS A 866 -34.45 3.48 -4.12
C LYS A 866 -33.58 2.32 -4.58
N LEU A 867 -32.82 2.49 -5.65
CA LEU A 867 -32.02 1.44 -6.28
C LEU A 867 -30.67 1.26 -5.59
N GLU A 868 -30.08 2.36 -5.12
CA GLU A 868 -28.71 2.35 -4.60
C GLU A 868 -28.59 3.27 -3.39
N ARG A 869 -28.08 2.71 -2.28
CA ARG A 869 -27.94 3.43 -1.01
C ARG A 869 -26.87 4.51 -1.13
N GLY A 870 -27.23 5.75 -0.81
CA GLY A 870 -26.32 6.90 -0.94
C GLY A 870 -26.31 7.49 -2.35
N ALA A 871 -27.22 7.08 -3.24
CA ALA A 871 -27.44 7.75 -4.50
C ALA A 871 -28.54 8.82 -4.40
N LEU A 872 -28.36 9.89 -5.17
CA LEU A 872 -29.30 10.99 -5.31
C LEU A 872 -29.78 11.08 -6.76
N THR A 873 -31.09 11.07 -6.97
CA THR A 873 -31.75 11.17 -8.28
C THR A 873 -32.82 12.27 -8.29
N CYS A 874 -33.46 12.52 -9.43
CA CYS A 874 -34.60 13.42 -9.47
C CYS A 874 -35.90 12.71 -9.09
N LYS A 875 -36.85 13.48 -8.56
CA LYS A 875 -38.26 13.07 -8.50
C LYS A 875 -38.75 12.67 -9.89
N VAL A 876 -39.65 11.70 -9.93
CA VAL A 876 -40.24 11.16 -11.17
C VAL A 876 -40.77 12.28 -12.06
N GLY A 877 -40.32 12.33 -13.32
CA GLY A 877 -40.79 13.29 -14.33
C GLY A 877 -40.21 14.71 -14.24
N CYS A 878 -39.25 14.97 -13.33
CA CYS A 878 -38.66 16.30 -13.14
C CYS A 878 -37.18 16.37 -13.56
N ASN A 879 -36.71 17.59 -13.82
CA ASN A 879 -35.29 17.93 -13.89
C ASN A 879 -34.87 18.56 -12.55
N CYS A 880 -33.85 17.99 -11.91
CA CYS A 880 -33.42 18.40 -10.59
C CYS A 880 -32.02 19.02 -10.62
N ALA A 881 -31.75 19.83 -9.61
CA ALA A 881 -30.45 20.46 -9.44
C ALA A 881 -30.19 20.74 -7.97
N PHE A 882 -28.92 20.67 -7.58
CA PHE A 882 -28.47 21.01 -6.24
C PHE A 882 -27.07 21.61 -6.28
N ALA A 883 -26.68 22.35 -5.24
CA ALA A 883 -25.37 22.98 -5.19
C ALA A 883 -24.79 23.02 -3.78
N TYR A 884 -23.47 22.99 -3.72
CA TYR A 884 -22.68 23.24 -2.51
C TYR A 884 -21.90 24.53 -2.67
N THR A 885 -21.92 25.40 -1.66
CA THR A 885 -21.21 26.67 -1.66
C THR A 885 -20.10 26.66 -0.63
N PHE A 886 -18.90 27.01 -1.09
CA PHE A 886 -17.72 27.25 -0.27
C PHE A 886 -17.39 28.74 -0.38
N ALA A 887 -17.32 29.45 0.74
CA ALA A 887 -16.93 30.86 0.75
C ALA A 887 -15.83 31.08 1.77
N SER A 888 -14.81 31.85 1.40
CA SER A 888 -13.65 32.07 2.24
C SER A 888 -13.01 33.41 1.94
N ALA A 889 -12.66 34.18 2.98
CA ALA A 889 -11.80 35.34 2.81
C ALA A 889 -10.32 34.94 2.62
N LEU A 890 -9.95 33.71 3.01
CA LEU A 890 -8.70 33.09 2.62
C LEU A 890 -8.82 32.67 1.14
N PRO A 891 -7.91 33.12 0.25
CA PRO A 891 -7.99 32.81 -1.17
C PRO A 891 -8.09 31.30 -1.44
N ILE A 892 -9.12 30.88 -2.18
CA ILE A 892 -9.25 29.50 -2.67
C ILE A 892 -8.42 29.37 -3.94
N THR A 893 -7.35 28.59 -3.89
CA THR A 893 -6.37 28.49 -4.99
C THR A 893 -6.61 27.30 -5.89
N GLU A 894 -7.28 26.26 -5.41
CA GLU A 894 -7.49 25.02 -6.15
C GLU A 894 -8.74 24.28 -5.67
N LEU A 895 -9.44 23.64 -6.61
CA LEU A 895 -10.59 22.76 -6.38
C LEU A 895 -10.29 21.36 -6.93
N ARG A 896 -10.59 20.32 -6.16
CA ARG A 896 -10.57 18.91 -6.60
C ARG A 896 -11.93 18.29 -6.38
N LEU A 897 -12.39 17.52 -7.36
CA LEU A 897 -13.70 16.87 -7.37
C LEU A 897 -13.55 15.43 -7.85
N ARG A 898 -14.05 14.48 -7.08
CA ARG A 898 -14.38 13.13 -7.56
C ARG A 898 -15.89 12.95 -7.47
N ALA A 899 -16.54 12.62 -8.58
CA ALA A 899 -17.99 12.39 -8.65
C ALA A 899 -18.31 11.05 -9.33
N PHE A 900 -19.36 10.38 -8.87
CA PHE A 900 -19.85 9.11 -9.42
C PHE A 900 -21.20 9.34 -10.11
N PRO A 901 -21.23 9.69 -11.40
CA PRO A 901 -22.49 9.83 -12.11
C PRO A 901 -23.18 8.46 -12.28
N LEU A 902 -24.49 8.42 -12.07
CA LEU A 902 -25.35 7.26 -12.31
C LEU A 902 -26.36 7.63 -13.39
N VAL A 903 -26.04 7.35 -14.65
CA VAL A 903 -26.90 7.71 -15.78
C VAL A 903 -27.28 6.46 -16.57
N TYR A 904 -28.58 6.25 -16.77
CA TYR A 904 -29.10 5.24 -17.68
C TYR A 904 -29.09 5.79 -19.12
N ALA A 905 -28.42 5.10 -20.03
CA ALA A 905 -28.35 5.52 -21.43
C ALA A 905 -29.66 5.16 -22.16
N ASN A 906 -30.51 6.17 -22.40
CA ASN A 906 -31.79 5.99 -23.09
C ASN A 906 -31.60 5.97 -24.63
N PRO A 907 -32.04 4.90 -25.34
CA PRO A 907 -31.90 4.79 -26.80
C PRO A 907 -32.87 5.67 -27.60
N CYS A 908 -33.82 6.37 -26.95
CA CYS A 908 -34.86 7.10 -27.66
C CYS A 908 -34.32 8.34 -28.39
N ARG A 909 -34.10 8.23 -29.73
CA ARG A 909 -33.67 9.33 -30.61
C ARG A 909 -34.59 10.57 -30.63
N LYS A 910 -35.81 10.47 -30.10
CA LYS A 910 -36.82 11.56 -30.07
C LYS A 910 -36.91 12.28 -28.72
N CYS A 911 -36.24 11.79 -27.68
CA CYS A 911 -36.23 12.40 -26.35
C CYS A 911 -34.87 13.06 -26.08
N GLU A 912 -34.85 14.06 -25.20
CA GLU A 912 -33.56 14.56 -24.68
C GLU A 912 -32.86 13.45 -23.90
N PRO A 913 -31.55 13.22 -24.13
CA PRO A 913 -30.81 12.16 -23.45
C PRO A 913 -30.69 12.45 -21.96
N ASN A 914 -30.76 11.40 -21.15
CA ASN A 914 -30.48 11.47 -19.72
C ASN A 914 -29.06 12.03 -19.52
N ARG A 915 -28.91 12.93 -18.55
CA ARG A 915 -27.63 13.62 -18.34
C ARG A 915 -27.39 13.94 -16.89
N ALA A 916 -26.17 13.71 -16.44
CA ALA A 916 -25.64 14.20 -15.17
C ALA A 916 -24.49 15.17 -15.44
N THR A 917 -24.60 16.38 -14.91
CA THR A 917 -23.60 17.44 -15.11
C THR A 917 -23.17 18.00 -13.77
N VAL A 918 -21.85 18.18 -13.59
CA VAL A 918 -21.27 18.97 -12.50
C VAL A 918 -20.64 20.21 -13.11
N ALA A 919 -20.99 21.39 -12.61
CA ALA A 919 -20.46 22.67 -13.03
C ALA A 919 -19.97 23.49 -11.84
N VAL A 920 -19.00 24.36 -12.07
CA VAL A 920 -18.42 25.24 -11.05
C VAL A 920 -18.65 26.70 -11.40
N SER A 921 -18.93 27.52 -10.38
CA SER A 921 -18.95 28.97 -10.46
C SER A 921 -17.96 29.58 -9.46
N THR A 922 -17.19 30.57 -9.90
CA THR A 922 -16.21 31.31 -9.09
C THR A 922 -16.56 32.79 -8.91
N ASP A 923 -17.68 33.23 -9.48
CA ASP A 923 -18.14 34.63 -9.54
C ASP A 923 -19.46 34.85 -8.79
N GLY A 924 -19.75 33.98 -7.82
CA GLY A 924 -20.96 34.05 -7.00
C GLY A 924 -22.23 33.57 -7.72
N GLY A 925 -22.09 32.67 -8.69
CA GLY A 925 -23.21 32.05 -9.39
C GLY A 925 -23.66 32.78 -10.67
N LYS A 926 -22.90 33.78 -11.13
CA LYS A 926 -23.24 34.51 -12.37
C LYS A 926 -22.94 33.66 -13.60
N THR A 927 -21.83 32.92 -13.59
CA THR A 927 -21.45 32.01 -14.66
C THR A 927 -21.10 30.62 -14.10
N TYR A 928 -21.43 29.58 -14.87
CA TYR A 928 -21.15 28.18 -14.53
C TYR A 928 -20.36 27.51 -15.66
N ARG A 929 -19.19 26.98 -15.33
CA ARG A 929 -18.36 26.20 -16.24
C ARG A 929 -18.57 24.70 -15.99
N PRO A 930 -18.97 23.89 -16.98
CA PRO A 930 -19.10 22.45 -16.80
C PRO A 930 -17.72 21.81 -16.52
N LEU A 931 -17.68 20.91 -15.55
CA LEU A 931 -16.52 20.12 -15.15
C LEU A 931 -16.71 18.64 -15.54
N VAL A 932 -17.88 18.09 -15.25
CA VAL A 932 -18.24 16.70 -15.55
C VAL A 932 -19.54 16.71 -16.32
N GLU A 933 -19.62 15.87 -17.35
CA GLU A 933 -20.83 15.64 -18.12
C GLU A 933 -20.86 14.17 -18.52
N GLU A 934 -21.90 13.46 -18.09
CA GLU A 934 -22.10 12.02 -18.35
C GLU A 934 -23.51 11.82 -18.91
N THR A 935 -23.62 11.02 -19.97
CA THR A 935 -24.88 10.69 -20.65
C THR A 935 -25.22 9.20 -20.59
N GLY A 936 -24.38 8.41 -19.91
CA GLY A 936 -24.56 6.97 -19.73
C GLY A 936 -23.60 6.14 -20.58
N GLY A 937 -23.64 4.82 -20.39
CA GLY A 937 -22.80 3.85 -21.07
C GLY A 937 -23.30 3.46 -22.46
N GLU A 938 -23.34 2.15 -22.73
CA GLU A 938 -23.96 1.62 -23.94
C GLU A 938 -25.49 1.80 -23.89
N GLU A 939 -26.14 1.86 -25.05
CA GLU A 939 -27.61 1.99 -25.11
C GLU A 939 -28.29 0.94 -24.22
N CYS A 940 -29.30 1.38 -23.46
CA CYS A 940 -30.05 0.58 -22.49
C CYS A 940 -29.26 0.08 -21.27
N THR A 941 -28.07 0.63 -21.00
CA THR A 941 -27.28 0.29 -19.81
C THR A 941 -27.11 1.47 -18.86
N TRP A 942 -26.95 1.16 -17.58
CA TRP A 942 -26.48 2.12 -16.59
C TRP A 942 -24.99 2.40 -16.77
N THR A 943 -24.55 3.53 -16.23
CA THR A 943 -23.13 3.81 -16.06
C THR A 943 -22.48 2.64 -15.29
N PRO A 944 -21.31 2.12 -15.73
CA PRO A 944 -20.68 0.99 -15.05
C PRO A 944 -20.44 1.25 -13.56
N ALA A 945 -20.67 0.23 -12.73
CA ALA A 945 -20.45 0.33 -11.29
C ALA A 945 -19.00 0.73 -10.98
N GLY A 946 -18.82 1.68 -10.06
CA GLY A 946 -17.50 2.21 -9.68
C GLY A 946 -16.88 3.20 -10.68
N ALA A 947 -17.55 3.50 -11.80
CA ALA A 947 -17.07 4.55 -12.70
C ALA A 947 -17.17 5.93 -12.04
N TYR A 948 -16.05 6.64 -11.99
CA TYR A 948 -15.97 8.00 -11.45
C TYR A 948 -15.32 8.97 -12.43
N SER A 949 -15.68 10.25 -12.26
CA SER A 949 -15.03 11.39 -12.89
C SER A 949 -14.22 12.16 -11.86
N TYR A 950 -12.93 12.35 -12.13
CA TYR A 950 -12.06 13.23 -11.34
C TYR A 950 -11.75 14.52 -12.10
N ARG A 951 -11.76 15.66 -11.41
CA ARG A 951 -11.39 16.98 -11.94
C ARG A 951 -10.55 17.74 -10.93
N ARG A 952 -9.47 18.35 -11.42
CA ARG A 952 -8.60 19.29 -10.70
C ARG A 952 -8.67 20.63 -11.42
N LEU A 953 -8.89 21.71 -10.68
CA LEU A 953 -9.01 23.05 -11.23
C LEU A 953 -8.20 24.02 -10.38
N ARG A 954 -7.07 24.49 -10.92
CA ARG A 954 -6.33 25.62 -10.36
C ARG A 954 -7.08 26.92 -10.68
N LEU A 955 -7.26 27.76 -9.67
CA LEU A 955 -8.00 29.00 -9.76
C LEU A 955 -7.00 30.15 -9.86
N ASP A 956 -6.95 30.78 -11.03
CA ASP A 956 -6.13 31.96 -11.29
C ASP A 956 -6.98 33.04 -12.01
N PRO A 957 -7.33 34.15 -11.33
CA PRO A 957 -6.99 34.47 -9.94
C PRO A 957 -7.69 33.55 -8.92
N PRO A 958 -7.17 33.43 -7.69
CA PRO A 958 -7.83 32.70 -6.61
C PRO A 958 -9.26 33.21 -6.34
N ALA A 959 -10.18 32.30 -6.04
CA ALA A 959 -11.59 32.64 -5.80
C ALA A 959 -11.87 32.88 -4.31
N LYS A 960 -12.85 33.75 -4.02
CA LYS A 960 -13.42 33.92 -2.66
C LYS A 960 -14.66 33.06 -2.42
N THR A 961 -15.37 32.72 -3.49
CA THR A 961 -16.57 31.88 -3.46
C THR A 961 -16.48 30.86 -4.57
N VAL A 962 -16.72 29.59 -4.24
CA VAL A 962 -16.82 28.48 -5.19
C VAL A 962 -18.16 27.80 -4.97
N ILE A 963 -18.98 27.75 -6.02
CA ILE A 963 -20.25 27.01 -6.03
C ILE A 963 -20.08 25.81 -6.95
N VAL A 964 -20.28 24.60 -6.41
CA VAL A 964 -20.29 23.36 -7.19
C VAL A 964 -21.74 22.93 -7.37
N ALA A 965 -22.26 23.06 -8.59
CA ALA A 965 -23.63 22.78 -8.95
C ALA A 965 -23.75 21.47 -9.73
N PHE A 966 -24.71 20.65 -9.33
CA PHE A 966 -25.07 19.38 -9.92
C PHE A 966 -26.43 19.56 -10.62
N LYS A 967 -26.51 19.14 -11.88
CA LYS A 967 -27.72 19.19 -12.70
C LYS A 967 -27.99 17.80 -13.26
N LEU A 968 -29.23 17.36 -13.12
CA LEU A 968 -29.69 16.05 -13.54
C LEU A 968 -30.91 16.24 -14.45
N GLN A 969 -30.85 15.61 -15.63
CA GLN A 969 -31.91 15.64 -16.63
C GLN A 969 -32.57 14.26 -16.70
N GLN A 970 -33.91 14.21 -16.65
CA GLN A 970 -34.77 13.02 -16.79
C GLN A 970 -34.95 12.11 -15.54
N GLY A 971 -35.59 12.63 -14.47
CA GLY A 971 -36.22 11.80 -13.43
C GLY A 971 -35.27 10.85 -12.67
N GLU A 972 -35.74 9.63 -12.37
CA GLU A 972 -34.99 8.61 -11.62
C GLU A 972 -33.84 7.96 -12.43
N GLN A 973 -33.70 8.31 -13.71
CA GLN A 973 -32.73 7.70 -14.64
C GLN A 973 -31.39 8.44 -14.72
N ALA A 974 -31.25 9.55 -14.00
CA ALA A 974 -30.01 10.27 -13.84
C ALA A 974 -29.81 10.62 -12.36
N GLY A 975 -28.60 10.40 -11.87
CA GLY A 975 -28.23 10.65 -10.50
C GLY A 975 -26.73 10.78 -10.30
N PHE A 976 -26.37 10.97 -9.04
CA PHE A 976 -25.01 10.79 -8.56
C PHE A 976 -25.03 9.80 -7.41
N LEU A 977 -23.92 9.09 -7.24
CA LEU A 977 -23.64 8.27 -6.07
C LEU A 977 -22.63 9.00 -5.18
N SER A 978 -22.94 9.09 -3.89
CA SER A 978 -21.93 9.26 -2.86
C SER A 978 -21.94 7.99 -2.05
N PRO A 979 -21.02 7.03 -2.35
CA PRO A 979 -21.01 5.76 -1.67
C PRO A 979 -20.99 6.00 -0.16
N SER A 980 -21.94 5.40 0.55
CA SER A 980 -22.07 5.62 1.99
C SER A 980 -21.10 4.83 2.83
N TRP A 981 -20.33 3.94 2.19
CA TRP A 981 -19.35 3.07 2.83
C TRP A 981 -18.18 2.83 1.86
N ASN A 982 -16.97 2.98 2.40
CA ASN A 982 -15.65 2.65 1.85
C ASN A 982 -15.08 3.76 0.98
N VAL A 983 -13.87 4.24 1.35
CA VAL A 983 -12.69 4.70 0.56
C VAL A 983 -12.92 5.33 -0.85
N ASP A 984 -13.85 4.83 -1.64
CA ASP A 984 -14.36 5.36 -2.91
C ASP A 984 -15.40 6.48 -2.79
N ASP A 985 -15.38 7.30 -1.74
CA ASP A 985 -16.34 8.39 -1.55
C ASP A 985 -16.33 9.45 -2.68
N MET A 986 -17.50 10.00 -3.02
CA MET A 986 -17.57 11.28 -3.72
C MET A 986 -16.98 12.36 -2.80
N TYR A 987 -16.14 13.26 -3.34
CA TYR A 987 -15.59 14.34 -2.52
C TYR A 987 -15.38 15.63 -3.30
N ILE A 988 -15.37 16.72 -2.56
CA ILE A 988 -14.97 18.06 -2.99
C ILE A 988 -13.89 18.56 -2.02
N GLU A 989 -12.71 18.88 -2.54
CA GLU A 989 -11.64 19.51 -1.78
C GLU A 989 -11.36 20.91 -2.32
N ALA A 990 -11.15 21.88 -1.43
CA ALA A 990 -10.74 23.24 -1.77
C ALA A 990 -9.50 23.64 -0.97
N ASP A 991 -8.39 23.93 -1.66
CA ASP A 991 -7.16 24.41 -1.02
C ASP A 991 -7.23 25.92 -0.80
N LEU A 992 -6.84 26.34 0.40
CA LEU A 992 -6.87 27.72 0.89
C LEU A 992 -5.45 28.23 1.15
N ASP A 993 -5.23 29.51 0.84
CA ASP A 993 -4.05 30.24 1.29
C ASP A 993 -4.29 30.85 2.68
N ALA A 994 -3.77 30.20 3.72
CA ALA A 994 -3.95 30.60 5.11
C ALA A 994 -2.86 31.54 5.64
N ARG A 995 -1.97 32.04 4.77
CA ARG A 995 -0.90 33.00 5.14
C ARG A 995 -1.42 34.34 5.67
N ALA A 996 -2.68 34.67 5.36
CA ALA A 996 -3.35 35.86 5.87
C ALA A 996 -3.74 35.75 7.36
N LEU A 997 -3.73 34.56 7.95
CA LEU A 997 -3.97 34.37 9.39
C LEU A 997 -2.66 34.43 10.17
N PRO A 998 -2.64 35.09 11.35
CA PRO A 998 -1.45 35.10 12.20
C PRO A 998 -1.14 33.69 12.72
N PRO A 999 0.14 33.30 12.87
CA PRO A 999 0.53 32.06 13.53
C PRO A 999 -0.10 31.95 14.92
N LEU A 1000 -0.70 30.81 15.23
CA LEU A 1000 -1.31 30.55 16.53
C LEU A 1000 -0.30 29.86 17.44
N HIS A 1001 -0.01 30.42 18.61
CA HIS A 1001 0.80 29.75 19.64
C HIS A 1001 -0.06 29.49 20.87
N LEU A 1002 0.01 28.26 21.38
CA LEU A 1002 -0.70 27.83 22.58
C LEU A 1002 0.32 27.45 23.65
N SER A 1003 0.03 27.77 24.91
CA SER A 1003 0.91 27.51 26.04
C SER A 1003 0.13 27.10 27.28
N GLY A 1004 0.68 26.18 28.06
CA GLY A 1004 0.12 25.73 29.33
C GLY A 1004 -0.66 24.41 29.22
N PRO A 1005 -0.80 23.67 30.34
CA PRO A 1005 -1.49 22.38 30.37
C PRO A 1005 -3.01 22.52 30.32
N ASP A 1006 -3.55 23.70 30.62
CA ASP A 1006 -4.98 23.96 30.64
C ASP A 1006 -5.32 25.06 29.63
N LEU A 1007 -6.41 24.87 28.87
CA LEU A 1007 -6.88 25.84 27.88
C LEU A 1007 -8.39 26.01 27.98
N HIS A 1008 -8.81 27.24 28.22
CA HIS A 1008 -10.20 27.63 28.04
C HIS A 1008 -10.45 27.92 26.56
N VAL A 1009 -11.43 27.22 25.98
CA VAL A 1009 -11.86 27.41 24.60
C VAL A 1009 -13.30 27.89 24.60
N SER A 1010 -13.57 29.03 23.98
CA SER A 1010 -14.94 29.50 23.77
C SER A 1010 -15.22 29.93 22.33
N LEU A 1011 -16.47 29.75 21.92
CA LEU A 1011 -17.02 30.11 20.63
C LEU A 1011 -17.89 31.36 20.78
N THR A 1012 -17.42 32.50 20.27
CA THR A 1012 -18.08 33.79 20.52
C THR A 1012 -19.33 34.02 19.67
N ASN A 1013 -19.47 33.35 18.52
CA ASN A 1013 -20.64 33.44 17.62
C ASN A 1013 -21.22 32.03 17.34
N PRO A 1014 -21.95 31.43 18.30
CA PRO A 1014 -22.19 30.00 18.26
C PRO A 1014 -23.45 29.59 17.47
N GLU A 1015 -24.34 30.52 17.12
CA GLU A 1015 -25.68 30.23 16.56
C GLU A 1015 -25.71 29.43 15.24
N ARG A 1016 -24.61 29.36 14.49
CA ARG A 1016 -24.51 28.67 13.18
C ARG A 1016 -23.33 27.70 13.09
N ASN A 1017 -22.71 27.40 14.22
CA ASN A 1017 -21.51 26.58 14.30
C ASN A 1017 -21.79 25.36 15.18
N ASP A 1018 -21.40 24.19 14.69
CA ASP A 1018 -21.49 22.93 15.43
C ASP A 1018 -20.41 22.00 14.89
N PHE A 1019 -19.26 21.96 15.57
CA PHE A 1019 -18.11 21.21 15.11
C PHE A 1019 -17.26 20.67 16.27
N ALA A 1020 -16.54 19.59 15.97
CA ALA A 1020 -15.44 19.12 16.80
C ALA A 1020 -14.16 19.87 16.39
N LEU A 1021 -13.50 20.49 17.37
CA LEU A 1021 -12.20 21.15 17.21
C LEU A 1021 -11.07 20.20 17.62
N PHE A 1022 -10.03 20.10 16.79
CA PHE A 1022 -8.79 19.38 17.08
C PHE A 1022 -7.62 20.34 16.99
N LEU A 1023 -6.65 20.17 17.90
CA LEU A 1023 -5.46 21.01 18.00
C LEU A 1023 -4.22 20.14 17.92
N ARG A 1024 -3.21 20.58 17.16
CA ARG A 1024 -1.93 19.85 17.00
C ARG A 1024 -0.76 20.83 16.92
N PRO A 1025 0.41 20.53 17.52
CA PRO A 1025 1.63 21.30 17.26
C PRO A 1025 2.17 21.04 15.84
N GLY A 1026 2.65 22.10 15.20
CA GLY A 1026 3.23 22.05 13.86
C GLY A 1026 2.21 22.03 12.73
N PRO A 1027 2.65 22.02 11.47
CA PRO A 1027 1.77 22.00 10.30
C PRO A 1027 1.01 20.68 10.20
N TRP A 1028 -0.26 20.76 9.79
CA TRP A 1028 -1.03 19.56 9.50
C TRP A 1028 -0.66 19.05 8.09
N PRO A 1029 -0.16 17.81 7.94
CA PRO A 1029 0.18 17.30 6.61
C PRO A 1029 -1.08 17.13 5.77
N PHE A 1030 -1.07 17.65 4.54
CA PHE A 1030 -2.16 17.45 3.58
C PHE A 1030 -1.86 16.23 2.73
N SER A 1031 -2.63 15.16 2.89
CA SER A 1031 -2.56 13.99 2.01
C SER A 1031 -3.21 14.32 0.66
N SER A 1032 -2.59 13.97 -0.48
CA SER A 1032 -3.16 14.23 -1.81
C SER A 1032 -3.98 13.04 -2.30
N ARG A 1033 -5.32 13.18 -2.40
CA ARG A 1033 -6.24 12.11 -2.86
C ARG A 1033 -6.04 11.61 -4.28
N THR A 1034 -5.19 12.29 -5.05
CA THR A 1034 -4.87 11.95 -6.44
C THR A 1034 -3.45 12.36 -6.77
N ALA A 1035 -2.76 11.53 -7.55
CA ALA A 1035 -1.41 11.78 -8.04
C ALA A 1035 -1.40 12.25 -9.51
N GLN A 1036 -2.49 12.82 -10.05
CA GLN A 1036 -2.44 13.30 -11.44
C GLN A 1036 -1.43 14.46 -11.56
N PRO A 1037 -0.38 14.30 -12.39
CA PRO A 1037 0.56 15.37 -12.66
C PRO A 1037 -0.18 16.55 -13.31
N GLU A 1038 0.34 17.75 -13.10
CA GLU A 1038 0.06 18.89 -13.96
C GLU A 1038 0.58 18.53 -15.36
N PHE A 1039 -0.34 18.26 -16.31
CA PHE A 1039 -0.03 18.17 -17.73
C PHE A 1039 -0.66 19.33 -18.47
#